data_AF-K5C7H9-F1
#
_entry.id   AF-K5C7H9-F1
#
_cell.length_a   1.000
_cell.length_b   1.000
_cell.length_c   1.000
_cell.angle_alpha   90.00
_cell.angle_beta   90.00
_cell.angle_gamma   90.00
#
_symmetry.space_group_name_H-M   'P 1'
#
loop_
_entity.id
_entity.type
_entity.pdbx_description
1 polymer ?
#
loop_
_entity_poly.entity_id
_entity_poly.type
_entity_poly.pdbx_seq_one_letter_code
_entity_poly.pdbx_strand_id
1 'polypeptide(L)'
;MNGQWFVLVGFRHSVVPGWGRSLWCLMFASLCMLFVRPGWAQTIATPETGVLIDVPSPLTGRDVDQILGRLSQIAVTSKQGDASDNGRTTVVLRLRESGSTEQVAAGRPSENKPTRDSNGAASTRATAFEDALKIARTISSADLKRVRAVAWVDGAVSGHDVLLPLASETILISSSGSIGDAGRFETQLDDTIGVLYQSIARRRALIPSELVDGLVDSGLEVAKVNLIDGESSFLSGDSLLTARSDGRVASETTLANAGEPLVLDANQLRQIRAAAAVVDSVATVSDWLELKELQSDDPQSINQAVGRLVRVTGNITGSRVRRWQSNLAASIDSPDVNTWLVAIDSPGGNLNRSASLAASLADPGIAIQSVGGWVTGEARGDAALIALACQPLLMSPEATIGGSGADAMSADDVRRQSELIDMIAESTGRSAALIRGMLDPSISVHRYVHRRSGRVRYATSEQIRQESNEDAPSDWQRMEKIELATGLNAAQAIELGLAEATAESLQTAASSVGLNEVPPELSDRGLVRWVERLGGQTGLAMSLLVIGFMMLSIEASAPGLGLPGFISLVCFAFFFWIKYLAGTAEWAELLAFGLGLACIGIEIFVLPGFGIFGVGGLILTAIGVMLMSQTFVIPQNAYQLGELTRGLWVALGGLGGCVLGMILVRMYLPQAALATGLSMGVPEANLDESERLAHYDDLMGQTGEATTPLRPSGKARFGERIVPVVSDATAIDAGQSIRVIQVLGNRITVEAVD
;
A
#
# COMPACT_ATOMS: atom_id res chain seq x y z
N MET A 1 52.77 10.51 32.91
CA MET A 1 53.85 11.43 33.34
C MET A 1 53.36 12.86 33.21
N ASN A 2 53.50 13.62 34.30
CA ASN A 2 53.52 15.07 34.49
C ASN A 2 52.47 15.99 33.82
N GLY A 3 51.64 16.60 34.67
CA GLY A 3 50.76 17.71 34.32
C GLY A 3 51.46 19.07 34.32
N GLN A 4 50.78 20.04 33.72
CA GLN A 4 50.96 21.47 33.99
C GLN A 4 49.60 22.15 34.00
N TRP A 5 49.33 22.85 35.09
CA TRP A 5 48.21 23.75 35.27
C TRP A 5 48.57 25.12 34.68
N PHE A 6 47.65 25.72 33.92
CA PHE A 6 47.65 27.16 33.68
C PHE A 6 46.42 27.79 34.32
N VAL A 7 46.69 28.68 35.26
CA VAL A 7 45.73 29.53 35.98
C VAL A 7 45.38 30.71 35.08
N LEU A 8 44.09 30.98 34.89
CA LEU A 8 43.62 32.19 34.22
C LEU A 8 43.06 33.16 35.27
N VAL A 9 43.85 34.21 35.54
CA VAL A 9 43.47 35.36 36.37
C VAL A 9 42.82 36.41 35.49
N GLY A 10 41.66 36.90 35.93
CA GLY A 10 41.22 38.28 35.72
C GLY A 10 40.16 38.49 34.64
N PHE A 11 38.95 38.84 35.06
CA PHE A 11 38.43 40.21 34.89
C PHE A 11 37.24 40.42 35.83
N ARG A 12 37.37 41.41 36.72
CA ARG A 12 36.30 41.94 37.57
C ARG A 12 35.36 42.78 36.70
N HIS A 13 34.06 42.55 36.78
CA HIS A 13 33.08 43.64 36.72
C HIS A 13 31.95 43.42 37.71
N SER A 14 31.59 44.55 38.30
CA SER A 14 30.67 44.84 39.40
C SER A 14 29.29 44.17 39.32
N VAL A 15 28.90 43.57 40.44
CA VAL A 15 27.57 43.02 40.73
C VAL A 15 26.57 44.16 40.95
N VAL A 16 25.49 44.19 40.16
CA VAL A 16 24.22 44.80 40.54
C VAL A 16 23.30 43.66 41.02
N PRO A 17 22.70 43.72 42.22
CA PRO A 17 21.96 42.60 42.78
C PRO A 17 20.49 42.61 42.34
N GLY A 18 20.07 41.54 41.66
CA GLY A 18 18.66 41.25 41.41
C GLY A 18 18.47 40.65 40.02
N TRP A 19 18.03 39.39 39.98
CA TRP A 19 17.77 38.58 38.78
C TRP A 19 19.02 37.96 38.13
N GLY A 20 19.30 36.69 38.43
CA GLY A 20 20.40 36.00 37.75
C GLY A 20 20.70 34.55 38.15
N ARG A 21 20.06 33.98 39.19
CA ARG A 21 20.36 32.60 39.60
C ARG A 21 19.75 31.52 38.69
N SER A 22 18.59 31.78 38.09
CA SER A 22 17.92 30.81 37.21
C SER A 22 18.50 30.76 35.79
N LEU A 23 18.96 31.89 35.25
CA LEU A 23 19.56 31.93 33.90
C LEU A 23 20.98 31.35 33.85
N TRP A 24 21.75 31.51 34.94
CA TRP A 24 23.10 30.97 35.04
C TRP A 24 23.12 29.44 35.18
N CYS A 25 22.17 28.83 35.89
CA CYS A 25 22.06 27.36 35.96
C CYS A 25 21.69 26.74 34.60
N LEU A 26 20.84 27.41 33.80
CA LEU A 26 20.49 26.96 32.45
C LEU A 26 21.66 27.13 31.46
N MET A 27 22.43 28.22 31.55
CA MET A 27 23.63 28.37 30.74
C MET A 27 24.76 27.43 31.15
N PHE A 28 24.94 27.11 32.44
CA PHE A 28 25.96 26.15 32.89
C PHE A 28 25.60 24.71 32.51
N ALA A 29 24.32 24.35 32.55
CA ALA A 29 23.85 23.05 32.06
C ALA A 29 24.05 22.90 30.54
N SER A 30 23.85 23.98 29.78
CA SER A 30 24.08 24.00 28.33
C SER A 30 25.58 24.00 27.97
N LEU A 31 26.43 24.67 28.75
CA LEU A 31 27.88 24.70 28.52
C LEU A 31 28.58 23.39 28.94
N CYS A 32 28.07 22.66 29.94
CA CYS A 32 28.57 21.33 30.31
C CYS A 32 28.27 20.26 29.26
N MET A 33 27.20 20.42 28.44
CA MET A 33 26.94 19.51 27.31
C MET A 33 27.89 19.74 26.12
N LEU A 34 28.62 20.86 26.07
CA LEU A 34 29.52 21.21 24.97
C LEU A 34 30.98 20.79 25.18
N PHE A 35 31.33 20.21 26.34
CA PHE A 35 32.71 19.78 26.68
C PHE A 35 32.83 18.32 27.15
N VAL A 36 31.95 17.43 26.71
CA VAL A 36 32.20 15.97 26.80
C VAL A 36 33.06 15.56 25.61
N ARG A 37 34.36 15.35 25.84
CA ARG A 37 35.24 14.70 24.86
C ARG A 37 34.77 13.25 24.66
N PRO A 38 34.51 12.79 23.42
CA PRO A 38 34.20 11.40 23.18
C PRO A 38 35.51 10.62 23.19
N GLY A 39 35.66 9.80 24.20
CA GLY A 39 36.80 8.92 24.38
C GLY A 39 36.83 8.56 25.85
N TRP A 40 37.03 7.29 26.16
CA TRP A 40 37.01 6.74 27.52
C TRP A 40 35.61 6.47 28.08
N ALA A 41 34.68 6.04 27.23
CA ALA A 41 33.76 4.98 27.63
C ALA A 41 34.38 3.68 27.11
N GLN A 42 34.69 2.72 27.99
CA GLN A 42 34.85 1.34 27.55
C GLN A 42 33.53 0.98 26.87
N THR A 43 33.56 0.83 25.56
CA THR A 43 32.43 0.33 24.79
C THR A 43 32.12 -1.04 25.36
N ILE A 44 31.05 -1.13 26.15
CA ILE A 44 30.44 -2.42 26.45
C ILE A 44 30.01 -2.91 25.07
N ALA A 45 30.73 -3.89 24.51
CA ALA A 45 30.36 -4.50 23.24
C ALA A 45 28.90 -4.94 23.36
N THR A 46 28.04 -4.37 22.52
CA THR A 46 26.67 -4.82 22.37
C THR A 46 26.74 -6.26 21.88
N PRO A 47 26.17 -7.24 22.59
CA PRO A 47 26.32 -8.64 22.21
C PRO A 47 25.63 -8.87 20.86
N GLU A 48 26.36 -9.45 19.91
CA GLU A 48 25.96 -9.63 18.51
C GLU A 48 24.85 -10.69 18.39
N THR A 49 23.91 -10.50 17.45
CA THR A 49 22.90 -11.51 17.10
C THR A 49 23.38 -12.35 15.91
N GLY A 50 23.34 -13.68 16.04
CA GLY A 50 23.66 -14.61 14.95
C GLY A 50 22.42 -15.16 14.27
N VAL A 51 22.60 -15.71 13.07
CA VAL A 51 21.52 -16.34 12.29
C VAL A 51 21.71 -17.85 12.27
N LEU A 52 20.66 -18.62 12.58
CA LEU A 52 20.65 -20.07 12.52
C LEU A 52 19.86 -20.52 11.29
N ILE A 53 20.51 -21.16 10.32
CA ILE A 53 19.88 -21.72 9.12
C ILE A 53 19.82 -23.24 9.25
N ASP A 54 18.62 -23.78 9.17
CA ASP A 54 18.40 -25.23 9.09
C ASP A 54 18.65 -25.75 7.68
N VAL A 55 19.63 -26.65 7.54
CA VAL A 55 19.97 -27.25 6.26
C VAL A 55 19.14 -28.52 6.06
N PRO A 56 18.22 -28.56 5.08
CA PRO A 56 17.45 -29.76 4.81
C PRO A 56 18.36 -30.84 4.23
N SER A 57 18.13 -32.09 4.63
CA SER A 57 18.82 -33.27 4.12
C SER A 57 17.75 -34.28 3.68
N PRO A 58 17.65 -34.65 2.39
CA PRO A 58 18.54 -34.24 1.29
C PRO A 58 18.30 -32.79 0.82
N LEU A 59 19.36 -32.12 0.37
CA LEU A 59 19.30 -30.83 -0.30
C LEU A 59 18.70 -30.97 -1.70
N THR A 60 17.75 -30.11 -2.05
CA THR A 60 17.28 -29.92 -3.42
C THR A 60 17.83 -28.63 -4.03
N GLY A 61 17.88 -28.52 -5.35
CA GLY A 61 18.31 -27.29 -6.02
C GLY A 61 17.53 -26.02 -5.60
N ARG A 62 16.26 -26.16 -5.17
CA ARG A 62 15.50 -25.04 -4.60
C ARG A 62 16.04 -24.61 -3.24
N ASP A 63 16.35 -25.59 -2.38
CA ASP A 63 16.90 -25.32 -1.04
C ASP A 63 18.28 -24.66 -1.17
N VAL A 64 19.09 -25.10 -2.15
CA VAL A 64 20.38 -24.50 -2.46
C VAL A 64 20.24 -23.03 -2.85
N ASP A 65 19.34 -22.71 -3.79
CA ASP A 65 19.15 -21.32 -4.23
C ASP A 65 18.60 -20.43 -3.10
N GLN A 66 17.75 -20.96 -2.22
CA GLN A 66 17.26 -20.25 -1.03
C GLN A 66 18.38 -19.97 -0.01
N ILE A 67 19.17 -20.99 0.34
CA ILE A 67 20.28 -20.85 1.29
C ILE A 67 21.32 -19.85 0.76
N LEU A 68 21.67 -19.94 -0.53
CA LEU A 68 22.63 -19.03 -1.16
C LEU A 68 22.10 -17.59 -1.25
N GLY A 69 20.83 -17.42 -1.61
CA GLY A 69 20.17 -16.11 -1.62
C GLY A 69 20.22 -15.47 -0.23
N ARG A 70 19.91 -16.24 0.81
CA ARG A 70 19.93 -15.76 2.20
C ARG A 70 21.33 -15.40 2.69
N LEU A 71 22.33 -16.25 2.42
CA LEU A 71 23.72 -15.95 2.75
C LEU A 71 24.20 -14.66 2.07
N SER A 72 23.81 -14.44 0.80
CA SER A 72 24.14 -13.21 0.08
C SER A 72 23.45 -11.98 0.68
N GLN A 73 22.19 -12.12 1.13
CA GLN A 73 21.45 -11.06 1.79
C GLN A 73 22.12 -10.66 3.11
N ILE A 74 22.46 -11.65 3.95
CA ILE A 74 23.16 -11.43 5.23
C ILE A 74 24.50 -10.73 5.00
N ALA A 75 25.25 -11.15 3.96
CA ALA A 75 26.50 -10.50 3.59
C ALA A 75 26.32 -9.01 3.22
N VAL A 76 25.21 -8.64 2.58
CA VAL A 76 24.89 -7.25 2.18
C VAL A 76 24.37 -6.41 3.36
N THR A 77 23.50 -6.97 4.21
CA THR A 77 22.83 -6.26 5.31
C THR A 77 23.71 -6.02 6.53
N SER A 78 24.83 -6.74 6.67
CA SER A 78 25.85 -6.55 7.73
C SER A 78 26.50 -5.15 7.81
N LYS A 79 25.96 -4.13 7.13
CA LYS A 79 26.50 -2.77 6.97
C LYS A 79 26.34 -1.83 8.16
N GLN A 80 25.64 -2.19 9.25
CA GLN A 80 25.21 -1.20 10.25
C GLN A 80 25.38 -1.53 11.73
N GLY A 81 26.02 -2.64 12.10
CA GLY A 81 26.23 -3.00 13.49
C GLY A 81 27.64 -3.50 13.75
N ASP A 82 28.19 -3.06 14.87
CA ASP A 82 29.10 -3.82 15.71
C ASP A 82 30.62 -3.69 15.49
N ALA A 83 31.21 -3.25 16.59
CA ALA A 83 32.62 -2.98 16.80
C ALA A 83 33.19 -4.05 17.75
N SER A 84 33.28 -5.30 17.30
CA SER A 84 34.22 -6.38 17.71
C SER A 84 33.63 -7.76 17.35
N ASP A 85 33.60 -8.18 16.09
CA ASP A 85 34.67 -8.98 15.48
C ASP A 85 34.67 -8.76 13.96
N ASN A 86 35.51 -7.82 13.50
CA ASN A 86 35.71 -7.49 12.08
C ASN A 86 34.45 -7.14 11.24
N GLY A 87 33.28 -6.90 11.87
CA GLY A 87 32.02 -6.58 11.19
C GLY A 87 31.47 -7.74 10.35
N ARG A 88 31.67 -8.99 10.79
CA ARG A 88 31.15 -10.20 10.13
C ARG A 88 29.95 -10.75 10.88
N THR A 89 28.86 -11.04 10.19
CA THR A 89 27.70 -11.71 10.80
C THR A 89 27.94 -13.21 10.92
N THR A 90 27.73 -13.77 12.10
CA THR A 90 27.85 -15.22 12.33
C THR A 90 26.60 -15.95 11.85
N VAL A 91 26.77 -16.92 10.97
CA VAL A 91 25.71 -17.78 10.43
C VAL A 91 26.00 -19.23 10.79
N VAL A 92 25.08 -19.86 11.50
CA VAL A 92 25.15 -21.26 11.93
C VAL A 92 24.30 -22.12 11.02
N LEU A 93 24.92 -23.05 10.28
CA LEU A 93 24.25 -24.04 9.46
C LEU A 93 24.00 -25.30 10.30
N ARG A 94 22.76 -25.53 10.72
CA ARG A 94 22.40 -26.75 11.45
C ARG A 94 22.15 -27.91 10.47
N LEU A 95 22.95 -28.96 10.61
CA LEU A 95 22.89 -30.19 9.81
C LEU A 95 22.30 -31.30 10.68
N ARG A 96 21.24 -31.95 10.22
CA ARG A 96 20.53 -33.00 10.98
C ARG A 96 20.46 -34.30 10.18
N GLU A 97 20.21 -35.41 10.88
CA GLU A 97 20.08 -36.73 10.27
C GLU A 97 18.87 -36.82 9.32
N SER A 98 19.11 -37.40 8.13
CA SER A 98 18.10 -37.72 7.14
C SER A 98 17.16 -38.84 7.63
N GLY A 99 16.14 -38.51 8.41
CA GLY A 99 15.04 -39.44 8.69
C GLY A 99 14.40 -39.35 10.06
N SER A 100 13.61 -38.30 10.31
CA SER A 100 12.41 -38.38 11.15
C SER A 100 11.50 -37.19 10.85
N THR A 101 10.88 -37.20 9.66
CA THR A 101 9.65 -36.44 9.48
C THR A 101 8.60 -37.14 10.36
N GLU A 102 8.36 -36.60 11.55
CA GLU A 102 7.08 -36.77 12.21
C GLU A 102 6.00 -36.27 11.25
N GLN A 103 5.44 -37.19 10.46
CA GLN A 103 4.17 -37.00 9.81
C GLN A 103 3.13 -36.85 10.92
N VAL A 104 2.84 -35.59 11.28
CA VAL A 104 1.55 -35.23 11.88
C VAL A 104 0.49 -35.57 10.84
N ALA A 105 -0.06 -36.77 10.99
CA ALA A 105 -1.13 -37.30 10.19
C ALA A 105 -2.40 -36.45 10.38
N ALA A 106 -2.73 -35.62 9.40
CA ALA A 106 -4.05 -35.03 9.24
C ALA A 106 -4.38 -34.86 7.75
N GLY A 107 -4.86 -35.94 7.12
CA GLY A 107 -5.35 -35.91 5.74
C GLY A 107 -5.98 -37.23 5.35
N ARG A 108 -7.30 -37.22 5.16
CA ARG A 108 -8.17 -38.39 4.88
C ARG A 108 -7.70 -39.23 3.67
N PRO A 109 -7.98 -40.55 3.65
CA PRO A 109 -7.69 -41.40 2.50
C PRO A 109 -8.67 -41.11 1.37
N SER A 110 -8.17 -40.78 0.18
CA SER A 110 -8.95 -40.81 -1.06
C SER A 110 -8.57 -42.07 -1.83
N GLU A 111 -9.53 -42.98 -1.96
CA GLU A 111 -9.49 -44.09 -2.89
C GLU A 111 -9.43 -43.57 -4.34
N ASN A 112 -8.44 -44.01 -5.13
CA ASN A 112 -8.67 -44.41 -6.52
C ASN A 112 -7.49 -45.18 -7.14
N LYS A 113 -7.80 -46.46 -7.43
CA LYS A 113 -7.41 -47.40 -8.49
C LYS A 113 -6.02 -47.29 -9.21
N PRO A 114 -5.31 -48.42 -9.42
CA PRO A 114 -3.94 -48.43 -9.93
C PRO A 114 -3.87 -48.39 -11.46
N THR A 115 -2.97 -47.57 -12.00
CA THR A 115 -2.41 -47.72 -13.34
C THR A 115 -1.01 -48.31 -13.23
N ARG A 116 -0.78 -49.36 -14.01
CA ARG A 116 0.42 -50.19 -14.06
C ARG A 116 1.29 -49.65 -15.17
N ASP A 117 2.41 -49.01 -14.85
CA ASP A 117 3.56 -48.88 -15.74
C ASP A 117 4.86 -48.74 -14.92
N SER A 118 5.77 -49.70 -15.16
CA SER A 118 7.23 -49.71 -15.01
C SER A 118 7.92 -49.13 -13.75
N ASN A 119 8.58 -50.02 -12.99
CA ASN A 119 9.87 -49.83 -12.30
C ASN A 119 10.25 -48.41 -11.83
N GLY A 120 9.58 -47.92 -10.79
CA GLY A 120 10.13 -46.91 -9.89
C GLY A 120 10.65 -47.61 -8.64
N ALA A 121 11.93 -48.03 -8.63
CA ALA A 121 12.61 -48.22 -7.36
C ALA A 121 12.49 -46.88 -6.62
N ALA A 122 11.97 -46.90 -5.38
CA ALA A 122 11.95 -45.73 -4.53
C ALA A 122 13.41 -45.27 -4.36
N SER A 123 13.85 -44.31 -5.17
CA SER A 123 15.12 -43.64 -4.99
C SER A 123 14.98 -42.82 -3.72
N THR A 124 15.61 -43.31 -2.65
CA THR A 124 15.98 -42.49 -1.49
C THR A 124 16.64 -41.23 -2.06
N ARG A 125 15.93 -40.10 -2.04
CA ARG A 125 16.48 -38.83 -2.51
C ARG A 125 17.72 -38.55 -1.66
N ALA A 126 18.88 -38.49 -2.29
CA ALA A 126 20.13 -38.07 -1.68
C ALA A 126 20.47 -36.66 -2.19
N THR A 127 21.22 -35.89 -1.40
CA THR A 127 21.79 -34.63 -1.86
C THR A 127 22.69 -34.88 -3.07
N ALA A 128 22.47 -34.17 -4.17
CA ALA A 128 23.37 -34.23 -5.32
C ALA A 128 24.71 -33.57 -5.00
N PHE A 129 25.81 -34.12 -5.52
CA PHE A 129 27.16 -33.56 -5.34
C PHE A 129 27.24 -32.08 -5.73
N GLU A 130 26.68 -31.72 -6.89
CA GLU A 130 26.66 -30.35 -7.42
C GLU A 130 25.97 -29.37 -6.46
N ASP A 131 24.87 -29.79 -5.84
CA ASP A 131 24.05 -28.98 -4.94
C ASP A 131 24.83 -28.64 -3.65
N ALA A 132 25.40 -29.65 -2.99
CA ALA A 132 26.25 -29.44 -1.82
C ALA A 132 27.53 -28.66 -2.16
N LEU A 133 28.15 -28.95 -3.31
CA LEU A 133 29.35 -28.25 -3.77
C LEU A 133 29.10 -26.76 -4.04
N LYS A 134 27.94 -26.40 -4.58
CA LYS A 134 27.56 -25.00 -4.85
C LYS A 134 27.50 -24.20 -3.55
N ILE A 135 26.90 -24.75 -2.50
CA ILE A 135 26.89 -24.14 -1.15
C ILE A 135 28.31 -24.05 -0.59
N ALA A 136 29.03 -25.17 -0.55
CA ALA A 136 30.38 -25.24 0.01
C ALA A 136 31.37 -24.27 -0.67
N ARG A 137 31.32 -24.15 -2.00
CA ARG A 137 32.16 -23.20 -2.75
C ARG A 137 31.83 -21.76 -2.42
N THR A 138 30.56 -21.42 -2.25
CA THR A 138 30.11 -20.05 -1.99
C THR A 138 30.44 -19.62 -0.56
N ILE A 139 30.20 -20.49 0.42
CA ILE A 139 30.55 -20.23 1.83
C ILE A 139 32.06 -20.07 2.06
N SER A 140 32.86 -20.76 1.25
CA SER A 140 34.31 -20.61 1.25
C SER A 140 34.83 -19.57 0.24
N SER A 141 33.95 -18.85 -0.48
CA SER A 141 34.35 -17.85 -1.48
C SER A 141 34.67 -16.48 -0.86
N ALA A 142 35.30 -15.62 -1.66
CA ALA A 142 35.55 -14.24 -1.29
C ALA A 142 34.26 -13.38 -1.22
N ASP A 143 33.15 -13.85 -1.80
CA ASP A 143 31.90 -13.10 -1.90
C ASP A 143 31.19 -13.01 -0.54
N LEU A 144 31.38 -14.03 0.30
CA LEU A 144 30.84 -14.11 1.65
C LEU A 144 31.86 -13.74 2.74
N LYS A 145 32.87 -12.90 2.44
CA LYS A 145 33.86 -12.42 3.43
C LYS A 145 33.24 -11.81 4.70
N ARG A 146 32.02 -11.26 4.60
CA ARG A 146 31.28 -10.65 5.71
C ARG A 146 30.44 -11.64 6.51
N VAL A 147 30.42 -12.91 6.12
CA VAL A 147 29.68 -13.96 6.83
C VAL A 147 30.69 -14.92 7.45
N ARG A 148 30.60 -15.14 8.76
CA ARG A 148 31.32 -16.21 9.45
C ARG A 148 30.44 -17.44 9.46
N ALA A 149 30.74 -18.41 8.61
CA ALA A 149 29.96 -19.65 8.52
C ALA A 149 30.44 -20.70 9.54
N VAL A 150 29.52 -21.16 10.37
CA VAL A 150 29.72 -22.19 11.39
C VAL A 150 28.83 -23.37 11.04
N ALA A 151 29.37 -24.57 10.92
CA ALA A 151 28.57 -25.78 10.79
C ALA A 151 28.24 -26.31 12.18
N TRP A 152 26.96 -26.58 12.46
CA TRP A 152 26.53 -27.30 13.64
C TRP A 152 25.98 -28.66 13.23
N VAL A 153 26.74 -29.71 13.51
CA VAL A 153 26.41 -31.11 13.21
C VAL A 153 25.58 -31.67 14.35
N ASP A 154 24.25 -31.65 14.18
CA ASP A 154 23.23 -32.08 15.14
C ASP A 154 22.59 -33.40 14.70
N GLY A 155 23.42 -34.44 14.57
CA GLY A 155 23.06 -35.78 14.11
C GLY A 155 24.09 -36.36 13.13
N ALA A 156 23.75 -37.49 12.51
CA ALA A 156 24.61 -38.13 11.52
C ALA A 156 24.54 -37.41 10.17
N VAL A 157 25.66 -36.86 9.73
CA VAL A 157 25.83 -36.20 8.42
C VAL A 157 26.61 -37.15 7.50
N SER A 158 25.98 -37.53 6.38
CA SER A 158 26.54 -38.46 5.40
C SER A 158 26.26 -38.04 3.96
N GLY A 159 26.89 -38.70 2.99
CA GLY A 159 26.81 -38.30 1.59
C GLY A 159 27.43 -36.91 1.35
N HIS A 160 26.93 -36.20 0.34
CA HIS A 160 27.53 -34.92 -0.05
C HIS A 160 27.31 -33.77 0.92
N ASP A 161 26.43 -33.91 1.92
CA ASP A 161 26.24 -32.91 2.97
C ASP A 161 27.51 -32.72 3.82
N VAL A 162 28.43 -33.69 3.81
CA VAL A 162 29.77 -33.62 4.43
C VAL A 162 30.61 -32.45 3.88
N LEU A 163 30.31 -31.94 2.67
CA LEU A 163 30.99 -30.76 2.11
C LEU A 163 30.73 -29.48 2.92
N LEU A 164 29.57 -29.36 3.57
CA LEU A 164 29.20 -28.16 4.33
C LEU A 164 30.07 -27.96 5.60
N PRO A 165 30.26 -28.96 6.47
CA PRO A 165 31.19 -28.83 7.59
C PRO A 165 32.64 -28.66 7.12
N LEU A 166 33.06 -29.30 6.02
CA LEU A 166 34.40 -29.11 5.44
C LEU A 166 34.64 -27.68 4.92
N ALA A 167 33.62 -27.01 4.41
CA ALA A 167 33.72 -25.64 3.88
C ALA A 167 33.61 -24.55 4.96
N SER A 168 33.09 -24.90 6.14
CA SER A 168 32.80 -23.97 7.23
C SER A 168 34.06 -23.53 7.98
N GLU A 169 33.99 -22.38 8.66
CA GLU A 169 35.13 -21.84 9.43
C GLU A 169 35.27 -22.49 10.80
N THR A 170 34.18 -23.04 11.31
CA THR A 170 34.13 -23.68 12.61
C THR A 170 33.12 -24.81 12.52
N ILE A 171 33.47 -25.96 13.09
CA ILE A 171 32.55 -27.09 13.27
C ILE A 171 32.20 -27.17 14.74
N LEU A 172 30.91 -27.10 15.04
CA LEU A 172 30.30 -27.45 16.31
C LEU A 172 29.58 -28.78 16.11
N ILE A 173 29.62 -29.66 17.11
CA ILE A 173 29.05 -31.00 16.99
C ILE A 173 28.21 -31.34 18.21
N SER A 174 27.06 -31.99 18.04
CA SER A 174 26.30 -32.51 19.18
C SER A 174 26.91 -33.81 19.70
N SER A 175 26.53 -34.22 20.90
CA SER A 175 26.95 -35.50 21.49
C SER A 175 26.52 -36.72 20.66
N SER A 176 25.46 -36.59 19.87
CA SER A 176 24.98 -37.60 18.90
C SER A 176 25.49 -37.38 17.47
N GLY A 177 26.28 -36.33 17.24
CA GLY A 177 26.73 -35.93 15.91
C GLY A 177 27.85 -36.81 15.37
N SER A 178 27.83 -37.04 14.05
CA SER A 178 28.92 -37.70 13.34
C SER A 178 29.03 -37.18 11.90
N ILE A 179 30.24 -37.22 11.35
CA ILE A 179 30.53 -36.86 9.95
C ILE A 179 31.18 -38.08 9.30
N GLY A 180 30.60 -38.61 8.24
CA GLY A 180 31.11 -39.84 7.63
C GLY A 180 30.49 -40.21 6.30
N ASP A 181 31.07 -41.20 5.63
CA ASP A 181 30.49 -41.85 4.44
C ASP A 181 30.04 -40.85 3.35
N ALA A 182 30.96 -39.98 2.92
CA ALA A 182 30.66 -38.90 1.97
C ALA A 182 30.40 -39.43 0.55
N GLY A 183 30.96 -40.59 0.20
CA GLY A 183 30.75 -41.31 -1.05
C GLY A 183 29.54 -42.27 -1.07
N ARG A 184 28.71 -42.30 -0.01
CA ARG A 184 27.62 -43.29 0.21
C ARG A 184 26.73 -43.58 -1.01
N PHE A 185 26.43 -42.54 -1.79
CA PHE A 185 25.48 -42.59 -2.89
C PHE A 185 26.14 -42.62 -4.27
N GLU A 186 27.47 -42.65 -4.32
CA GLU A 186 28.23 -42.76 -5.56
C GLU A 186 28.37 -44.23 -5.97
N THR A 187 28.07 -44.52 -7.23
CA THR A 187 28.18 -45.90 -7.78
C THR A 187 29.58 -46.20 -8.30
N GLN A 188 30.31 -45.18 -8.74
CA GLN A 188 31.74 -45.20 -9.03
C GLN A 188 32.31 -43.84 -8.62
N LEU A 189 33.39 -43.85 -7.85
CA LEU A 189 34.08 -42.61 -7.47
C LEU A 189 34.79 -42.04 -8.70
N ASP A 190 34.29 -40.91 -9.19
CA ASP A 190 35.00 -40.09 -10.16
C ASP A 190 36.19 -39.42 -9.45
N ASP A 191 37.41 -39.62 -9.97
CA ASP A 191 38.64 -38.98 -9.49
C ASP A 191 38.47 -37.46 -9.31
N THR A 192 37.62 -36.84 -10.13
CA THR A 192 37.30 -35.41 -10.08
C THR A 192 36.59 -35.01 -8.78
N ILE A 193 35.69 -35.87 -8.26
CA ILE A 193 34.96 -35.61 -7.02
C ILE A 193 35.94 -35.56 -5.84
N GLY A 194 36.84 -36.54 -5.74
CA GLY A 194 37.87 -36.58 -4.71
C GLY A 194 38.75 -35.32 -4.69
N VAL A 195 39.21 -34.87 -5.87
CA VAL A 195 39.99 -33.63 -6.01
C VAL A 195 39.22 -32.41 -5.53
N LEU A 196 37.90 -32.34 -5.76
CA LEU A 196 37.07 -31.24 -5.32
C LEU A 196 36.84 -31.23 -3.80
N TYR A 197 36.65 -32.39 -3.19
CA TYR A 197 36.61 -32.52 -1.72
C TYR A 197 37.91 -32.03 -1.08
N GLN A 198 39.06 -32.49 -1.59
CA GLN A 198 40.36 -32.01 -1.12
C GLN A 198 40.52 -30.49 -1.29
N SER A 199 40.07 -29.94 -2.43
CA SER A 199 40.13 -28.51 -2.71
C SER A 199 39.33 -27.69 -1.70
N ILE A 200 38.12 -28.14 -1.33
CA ILE A 200 37.30 -27.47 -0.31
C ILE A 200 37.93 -27.62 1.07
N ALA A 201 38.32 -28.84 1.47
CA ALA A 201 38.89 -29.11 2.78
C ALA A 201 40.18 -28.30 3.03
N ARG A 202 41.06 -28.19 2.03
CA ARG A 202 42.32 -27.42 2.13
C ARG A 202 42.11 -25.92 2.36
N ARG A 203 40.94 -25.34 2.01
CA ARG A 203 40.67 -23.90 2.23
C ARG A 203 40.58 -23.54 3.70
N ARG A 204 40.04 -24.44 4.52
CA ARG A 204 39.83 -24.24 5.97
C ARG A 204 40.75 -25.10 6.83
N ALA A 205 41.19 -26.24 6.29
CA ALA A 205 42.09 -27.21 6.92
C ALA A 205 41.61 -27.68 8.31
N LEU A 206 40.29 -27.76 8.52
CA LEU A 206 39.71 -28.27 9.77
C LEU A 206 39.89 -29.78 9.92
N ILE A 207 39.72 -30.52 8.82
CA ILE A 207 39.92 -31.98 8.75
C ILE A 207 41.16 -32.25 7.88
N PRO A 208 42.15 -33.03 8.35
CA PRO A 208 43.33 -33.43 7.57
C PRO A 208 42.97 -34.07 6.22
N SER A 209 43.77 -33.82 5.18
CA SER A 209 43.52 -34.32 3.82
C SER A 209 43.35 -35.82 3.74
N GLU A 210 44.11 -36.56 4.55
CA GLU A 210 44.16 -38.02 4.53
C GLU A 210 42.86 -38.62 5.10
N LEU A 211 42.22 -37.93 6.05
CA LEU A 211 40.89 -38.29 6.53
C LEU A 211 39.82 -37.96 5.50
N VAL A 212 39.96 -36.85 4.76
CA VAL A 212 39.02 -36.49 3.69
C VAL A 212 39.00 -37.54 2.60
N ASP A 213 40.15 -38.11 2.24
CA ASP A 213 40.24 -39.19 1.27
C ASP A 213 39.43 -40.42 1.70
N GLY A 214 39.53 -40.84 2.97
CA GLY A 214 38.72 -41.94 3.48
C GLY A 214 37.25 -41.60 3.77
N LEU A 215 36.90 -40.33 3.93
CA LEU A 215 35.50 -39.90 3.97
C LEU A 215 34.85 -40.07 2.60
N VAL A 216 35.59 -39.81 1.52
CA VAL A 216 35.09 -39.89 0.13
C VAL A 216 35.17 -41.32 -0.41
N ASP A 217 36.28 -42.03 -0.18
CA ASP A 217 36.52 -43.39 -0.65
C ASP A 217 36.59 -44.39 0.50
N SER A 218 35.50 -45.15 0.69
CA SER A 218 35.42 -46.22 1.68
C SER A 218 36.33 -47.41 1.35
N GLY A 219 36.88 -47.50 0.14
CA GLY A 219 37.88 -48.50 -0.24
C GLY A 219 39.26 -48.28 0.38
N LEU A 220 39.53 -47.07 0.90
CA LEU A 220 40.82 -46.74 1.52
C LEU A 220 40.83 -47.12 3.00
N GLU A 221 41.87 -47.86 3.41
CA GLU A 221 42.18 -48.01 4.84
C GLU A 221 42.72 -46.68 5.36
N VAL A 222 42.19 -46.24 6.51
CA VAL A 222 42.62 -45.01 7.19
C VAL A 222 43.08 -45.33 8.59
N ALA A 223 44.27 -44.86 8.94
CA ALA A 223 44.82 -45.06 10.28
C ALA A 223 45.51 -43.81 10.81
N LYS A 224 45.46 -43.66 12.14
CA LYS A 224 46.31 -42.74 12.87
C LYS A 224 47.63 -43.45 13.17
N VAL A 225 48.72 -42.88 12.68
CA VAL A 225 50.06 -43.45 12.80
C VAL A 225 50.92 -42.55 13.68
N ASN A 226 51.56 -43.12 14.69
CA ASN A 226 52.61 -42.44 15.44
C ASN A 226 53.96 -42.90 14.87
N LEU A 227 54.72 -41.96 14.36
CA LEU A 227 56.04 -42.17 13.79
C LEU A 227 57.10 -42.32 14.91
N ILE A 228 58.23 -42.94 14.57
CA ILE A 228 59.35 -43.18 15.51
C ILE A 228 59.95 -41.87 16.05
N ASP A 229 59.86 -40.79 15.29
CA ASP A 229 60.28 -39.44 15.70
C ASP A 229 59.34 -38.76 16.70
N GLY A 230 58.22 -39.42 17.05
CA GLY A 230 57.21 -38.92 17.99
C GLY A 230 56.13 -38.07 17.34
N GLU A 231 56.17 -37.85 16.02
CA GLU A 231 55.13 -37.13 15.29
C GLU A 231 53.92 -38.06 15.02
N SER A 232 52.69 -37.55 15.18
CA SER A 232 51.47 -38.31 14.87
C SER A 232 50.81 -37.74 13.62
N SER A 233 50.60 -38.57 12.60
CA SER A 233 49.93 -38.19 11.35
C SER A 233 48.79 -39.15 11.03
N PHE A 234 47.82 -38.68 10.25
CA PHE A 234 46.82 -39.54 9.63
C PHE A 234 47.34 -39.96 8.27
N LEU A 235 47.17 -41.22 7.91
CA LEU A 235 47.57 -41.76 6.61
C LEU A 235 46.44 -42.62 6.06
N SER A 236 46.28 -42.60 4.74
CA SER A 236 45.28 -43.37 4.01
C SER A 236 45.92 -44.08 2.80
N GLY A 237 45.37 -45.23 2.41
CA GLY A 237 45.71 -45.95 1.18
C GLY A 237 47.21 -46.20 0.98
N ASP A 238 47.72 -45.81 -0.19
CA ASP A 238 49.13 -46.01 -0.59
C ASP A 238 50.13 -45.34 0.36
N SER A 239 49.77 -44.19 0.95
CA SER A 239 50.64 -43.49 1.90
C SER A 239 50.81 -44.28 3.20
N LEU A 240 49.76 -44.97 3.65
CA LEU A 240 49.80 -45.86 4.81
C LEU A 240 50.64 -47.11 4.52
N LEU A 241 50.47 -47.72 3.34
CA LEU A 241 51.27 -48.87 2.90
C LEU A 241 52.76 -48.53 2.84
N THR A 242 53.10 -47.35 2.30
CA THR A 242 54.48 -46.87 2.21
C THR A 242 55.08 -46.66 3.60
N ALA A 243 54.34 -46.05 4.54
CA ALA A 243 54.83 -45.85 5.90
C ALA A 243 55.08 -47.17 6.64
N ARG A 244 54.22 -48.19 6.40
CA ARG A 244 54.41 -49.56 6.92
C ARG A 244 55.65 -50.23 6.32
N SER A 245 55.89 -50.09 5.00
CA SER A 245 57.06 -50.68 4.35
C SER A 245 58.38 -50.03 4.75
N ASP A 246 58.36 -48.71 5.02
CA ASP A 246 59.54 -47.94 5.40
C ASP A 246 59.96 -48.18 6.87
N GLY A 247 59.16 -48.92 7.64
CA GLY A 247 59.45 -49.24 9.04
C GLY A 247 59.40 -48.02 9.97
N ARG A 248 58.71 -46.95 9.57
CA ARG A 248 58.64 -45.68 10.30
C ARG A 248 57.55 -45.62 11.37
N VAL A 249 56.71 -46.65 11.45
CA VAL A 249 55.53 -46.72 12.33
C VAL A 249 55.90 -47.29 13.70
N ALA A 250 55.75 -46.49 14.75
CA ALA A 250 55.95 -46.93 16.13
C ALA A 250 54.67 -47.53 16.75
N SER A 251 53.51 -46.95 16.44
CA SER A 251 52.19 -47.49 16.79
C SER A 251 51.14 -46.99 15.82
N GLU A 252 50.10 -47.80 15.62
CA GLU A 252 49.03 -47.53 14.65
C GLU A 252 47.67 -47.76 15.30
N THR A 253 46.69 -46.93 14.96
CA THR A 253 45.28 -47.11 15.33
C THR A 253 44.44 -46.94 14.08
N THR A 254 43.90 -48.04 13.56
CA THR A 254 43.01 -48.04 12.41
C THR A 254 41.71 -47.33 12.77
N LEU A 255 41.32 -46.37 11.94
CA LEU A 255 40.07 -45.61 12.06
C LEU A 255 38.97 -46.21 11.18
N ALA A 256 39.33 -46.72 9.99
CA ALA A 256 38.46 -47.45 9.10
C ALA A 256 39.26 -48.49 8.30
N ASN A 257 38.73 -49.70 8.17
CA ASN A 257 39.33 -50.72 7.30
C ASN A 257 39.00 -50.45 5.84
N ALA A 258 39.80 -50.96 4.91
CA ALA A 258 39.47 -50.91 3.49
C ALA A 258 38.12 -51.61 3.22
N GLY A 259 37.17 -50.88 2.64
CA GLY A 259 35.79 -51.30 2.39
C GLY A 259 34.79 -50.88 3.47
N GLU A 260 35.23 -50.31 4.59
CA GLU A 260 34.36 -49.77 5.65
C GLU A 260 34.34 -48.23 5.56
N PRO A 261 33.16 -47.59 5.58
CA PRO A 261 33.09 -46.14 5.51
C PRO A 261 33.69 -45.49 6.76
N LEU A 262 34.55 -44.49 6.56
CA LEU A 262 35.05 -43.68 7.66
C LEU A 262 33.90 -42.83 8.22
N VAL A 263 33.63 -43.00 9.51
CA VAL A 263 32.69 -42.16 10.27
C VAL A 263 33.40 -41.61 11.48
N LEU A 264 33.45 -40.29 11.58
CA LEU A 264 34.08 -39.56 12.68
C LEU A 264 33.01 -39.10 13.66
N ASP A 265 33.03 -39.64 14.87
CA ASP A 265 32.13 -39.23 15.95
C ASP A 265 32.58 -37.92 16.64
N ALA A 266 31.74 -37.39 17.53
CA ALA A 266 32.04 -36.18 18.29
C ALA A 266 33.38 -36.25 19.06
N ASN A 267 33.73 -37.40 19.63
CA ASN A 267 34.97 -37.57 20.40
C ASN A 267 36.20 -37.57 19.49
N GLN A 268 36.14 -38.28 18.37
CA GLN A 268 37.19 -38.33 17.35
C GLN A 268 37.40 -36.94 16.74
N LEU A 269 36.33 -36.23 16.36
CA LEU A 269 36.42 -34.87 15.80
C LEU A 269 37.01 -33.85 16.79
N ARG A 270 36.75 -34.00 18.09
CA ARG A 270 37.41 -33.22 19.16
C ARG A 270 38.87 -33.59 19.33
N GLN A 271 39.20 -34.87 19.29
CA GLN A 271 40.57 -35.36 19.46
C GLN A 271 41.50 -34.88 18.33
N ILE A 272 40.99 -34.83 17.09
CA ILE A 272 41.74 -34.31 15.93
C ILE A 272 41.66 -32.77 15.81
N ARG A 273 40.99 -32.09 16.74
CA ARG A 273 40.77 -30.63 16.76
C ARG A 273 40.00 -30.09 15.55
N ALA A 274 39.23 -30.93 14.86
CA ALA A 274 38.35 -30.50 13.77
C ALA A 274 37.08 -29.82 14.32
N ALA A 275 36.48 -30.39 15.37
CA ALA A 275 35.36 -29.77 16.07
C ALA A 275 35.84 -28.84 17.18
N ALA A 276 35.30 -27.63 17.22
CA ALA A 276 35.68 -26.59 18.18
C ALA A 276 35.04 -26.79 19.56
N ALA A 277 33.83 -27.34 19.62
CA ALA A 277 33.14 -27.74 20.85
C ALA A 277 32.07 -28.80 20.61
N VAL A 278 31.67 -29.47 21.69
CA VAL A 278 30.49 -30.35 21.73
C VAL A 278 29.32 -29.58 22.34
N VAL A 279 28.23 -29.41 21.61
CA VAL A 279 27.07 -28.57 21.96
C VAL A 279 25.76 -29.23 21.51
N ASP A 280 24.81 -29.36 22.43
CA ASP A 280 23.55 -30.10 22.21
C ASP A 280 22.31 -29.19 22.08
N SER A 281 22.47 -27.87 22.23
CA SER A 281 21.34 -26.93 22.19
C SER A 281 21.70 -25.58 21.57
N VAL A 282 20.70 -24.89 21.02
CA VAL A 282 20.85 -23.53 20.45
C VAL A 282 21.41 -22.54 21.50
N ALA A 283 21.01 -22.68 22.77
CA ALA A 283 21.51 -21.86 23.85
C ALA A 283 23.02 -22.06 24.05
N THR A 284 23.47 -23.32 24.15
CA THR A 284 24.91 -23.64 24.28
C THR A 284 25.73 -23.23 23.06
N VAL A 285 25.14 -23.24 21.86
CA VAL A 285 25.78 -22.74 20.64
C VAL A 285 25.94 -21.22 20.71
N SER A 286 24.89 -20.50 21.14
CA SER A 286 24.92 -19.04 21.30
C SER A 286 25.99 -18.61 22.31
N ASP A 287 26.02 -19.27 23.47
CA ASP A 287 26.99 -19.01 24.53
C ASP A 287 28.44 -19.25 24.04
N TRP A 288 28.69 -20.33 23.30
CA TRP A 288 30.02 -20.64 22.78
C TRP A 288 30.48 -19.66 21.71
N LEU A 289 29.55 -19.19 20.87
CA LEU A 289 29.83 -18.21 19.82
C LEU A 289 29.82 -16.76 20.35
N GLU A 290 29.63 -16.57 21.65
CA GLU A 290 29.52 -15.24 22.30
C GLU A 290 28.39 -14.37 21.71
N LEU A 291 27.32 -15.02 21.25
CA LEU A 291 26.14 -14.36 20.66
C LEU A 291 25.10 -14.06 21.74
N LYS A 292 24.44 -12.91 21.62
CA LYS A 292 23.28 -12.55 22.46
C LYS A 292 22.14 -13.55 22.28
N GLU A 293 21.89 -13.91 21.03
CA GLU A 293 20.79 -14.78 20.61
C GLU A 293 21.09 -15.30 19.20
N LEU A 294 20.74 -16.57 18.96
CA LEU A 294 20.66 -17.15 17.62
C LEU A 294 19.22 -17.08 17.15
N GLN A 295 18.97 -16.20 16.17
CA GLN A 295 17.67 -16.11 15.54
C GLN A 295 17.50 -17.32 14.61
N SER A 296 16.50 -18.16 14.92
CA SER A 296 16.12 -19.27 14.05
C SER A 296 15.53 -18.73 12.75
N ASP A 297 16.26 -18.93 11.67
CA ASP A 297 15.82 -18.73 10.29
C ASP A 297 15.29 -20.09 9.80
N ASP A 298 14.20 -20.54 10.43
CA ASP A 298 13.54 -21.79 10.04
C ASP A 298 13.02 -21.61 8.60
N PRO A 299 13.41 -22.46 7.62
CA PRO A 299 12.85 -22.41 6.27
C PRO A 299 11.32 -22.48 6.25
N GLN A 300 10.69 -22.98 7.32
CA GLN A 300 9.23 -22.94 7.48
C GLN A 300 8.70 -21.60 8.03
N SER A 301 9.50 -20.81 8.74
CA SER A 301 9.14 -19.43 9.13
C SER A 301 9.18 -18.45 7.94
N ILE A 302 9.88 -18.81 6.86
CA ILE A 302 9.83 -18.14 5.54
C ILE A 302 8.41 -18.21 4.93
N ASN A 303 7.52 -19.09 5.41
CA ASN A 303 6.15 -19.17 4.90
C ASN A 303 5.15 -18.20 5.53
N GLN A 304 5.50 -17.44 6.58
CA GLN A 304 4.56 -16.42 7.06
C GLN A 304 4.86 -15.11 6.36
N ALA A 305 4.10 -14.83 5.30
CA ALA A 305 4.09 -13.51 4.69
C ALA A 305 3.74 -12.49 5.78
N VAL A 306 4.60 -11.49 5.96
CA VAL A 306 4.39 -10.34 6.84
C VAL A 306 4.26 -9.14 5.94
N GLY A 307 3.00 -8.77 5.72
CA GLY A 307 2.63 -7.83 4.69
C GLY A 307 2.65 -6.37 5.14
N ARG A 308 2.67 -5.48 4.15
CA ARG A 308 2.19 -4.09 4.29
C ARG A 308 1.23 -3.75 3.17
N LEU A 309 0.19 -2.99 3.49
CA LEU A 309 -0.83 -2.55 2.53
C LEU A 309 -0.55 -1.13 2.00
N VAL A 310 -0.51 -0.96 0.68
CA VAL A 310 -0.58 0.35 0.01
C VAL A 310 -1.96 0.52 -0.62
N ARG A 311 -2.57 1.68 -0.44
CA ARG A 311 -3.80 2.06 -1.16
C ARG A 311 -3.49 3.12 -2.22
N VAL A 312 -3.79 2.79 -3.46
CA VAL A 312 -3.73 3.68 -4.62
C VAL A 312 -5.16 4.05 -4.98
N THR A 313 -5.67 5.12 -4.35
CA THR A 313 -7.07 5.57 -4.53
C THR A 313 -7.19 6.97 -5.12
N GLY A 314 -8.16 7.13 -6.02
CA GLY A 314 -8.41 8.40 -6.73
C GLY A 314 -7.27 8.78 -7.68
N ASN A 315 -7.20 10.05 -8.06
CA ASN A 315 -6.22 10.53 -9.05
C ASN A 315 -4.76 10.34 -8.63
N ILE A 316 -3.93 9.96 -9.60
CA ILE A 316 -2.50 9.74 -9.41
C ILE A 316 -1.72 11.02 -9.71
N THR A 317 -1.21 11.65 -8.64
CA THR A 317 -0.38 12.86 -8.73
C THR A 317 1.06 12.58 -8.31
N GLY A 318 2.00 13.40 -8.78
CA GLY A 318 3.42 13.20 -8.47
C GLY A 318 3.76 13.30 -6.97
N SER A 319 3.00 14.05 -6.18
CA SER A 319 3.18 14.13 -4.73
C SER A 319 2.72 12.86 -4.01
N ARG A 320 1.61 12.26 -4.43
CA ARG A 320 1.12 10.97 -3.90
C ARG A 320 2.07 9.83 -4.25
N VAL A 321 2.52 9.77 -5.50
CA VAL A 321 3.47 8.73 -5.94
C VAL A 321 4.78 8.79 -5.16
N ARG A 322 5.38 9.98 -4.99
CA ARG A 322 6.59 10.13 -4.17
C ARG A 322 6.39 9.65 -2.74
N ARG A 323 5.20 9.88 -2.17
CA ARG A 323 4.87 9.42 -0.83
C ARG A 323 4.76 7.89 -0.77
N TRP A 324 4.03 7.28 -1.71
CA TRP A 324 3.95 5.81 -1.80
C TRP A 324 5.32 5.19 -1.98
N GLN A 325 6.16 5.71 -2.88
CA GLN A 325 7.54 5.24 -3.07
C GLN A 325 8.40 5.41 -1.81
N SER A 326 8.29 6.55 -1.11
CA SER A 326 9.02 6.76 0.15
C SER A 326 8.56 5.79 1.25
N ASN A 327 7.26 5.52 1.36
CA ASN A 327 6.72 4.59 2.34
C ASN A 327 7.15 3.16 2.00
N LEU A 328 7.07 2.76 0.73
CA LEU A 328 7.52 1.46 0.23
C LEU A 328 9.02 1.26 0.53
N ALA A 329 9.87 2.23 0.18
CA ALA A 329 11.30 2.19 0.48
C ALA A 329 11.57 2.03 1.99
N ALA A 330 10.86 2.78 2.84
CA ALA A 330 11.00 2.64 4.30
C ALA A 330 10.56 1.26 4.82
N SER A 331 9.66 0.57 4.12
CA SER A 331 9.28 -0.81 4.49
C SER A 331 10.30 -1.86 4.09
N ILE A 332 11.13 -1.60 3.07
CA ILE A 332 12.25 -2.48 2.69
C ILE A 332 13.28 -2.53 3.82
N ASP A 333 13.51 -1.43 4.52
CA ASP A 333 14.45 -1.34 5.64
C ASP A 333 13.92 -2.04 6.92
N SER A 334 12.66 -2.47 6.92
CA SER A 334 12.07 -3.19 8.06
C SER A 334 12.37 -4.70 7.93
N PRO A 335 13.08 -5.32 8.89
CA PRO A 335 13.59 -6.68 8.76
C PRO A 335 12.52 -7.77 8.61
N ASP A 336 11.29 -7.47 9.02
CA ASP A 336 10.18 -8.43 9.02
C ASP A 336 9.28 -8.34 7.77
N VAL A 337 9.34 -7.27 6.97
CA VAL A 337 8.39 -7.08 5.86
C VAL A 337 8.91 -7.77 4.60
N ASN A 338 8.18 -8.78 4.12
CA ASN A 338 8.54 -9.56 2.93
C ASN A 338 7.43 -9.57 1.85
N THR A 339 6.27 -8.95 2.10
CA THR A 339 5.17 -8.91 1.14
C THR A 339 4.54 -7.53 1.08
N TRP A 340 4.23 -7.08 -0.12
CA TRP A 340 3.37 -5.91 -0.33
C TRP A 340 2.02 -6.33 -0.89
N LEU A 341 0.97 -5.69 -0.39
CA LEU A 341 -0.36 -5.78 -0.95
C LEU A 341 -0.76 -4.38 -1.43
N VAL A 342 -1.17 -4.26 -2.69
CA VAL A 342 -1.53 -2.99 -3.32
C VAL A 342 -3.02 -3.02 -3.68
N ALA A 343 -3.83 -2.26 -2.94
CA ALA A 343 -5.25 -2.08 -3.27
C ALA A 343 -5.43 -0.86 -4.17
N ILE A 344 -6.09 -1.04 -5.31
CA ILE A 344 -6.14 -0.07 -6.40
C ILE A 344 -7.60 0.27 -6.71
N ASP A 345 -7.90 1.56 -6.66
CA ASP A 345 -9.17 2.14 -7.11
C ASP A 345 -8.91 3.54 -7.67
N SER A 346 -8.47 3.60 -8.91
CA SER A 346 -7.94 4.81 -9.51
C SER A 346 -8.33 4.97 -10.97
N PRO A 347 -8.80 6.17 -11.36
CA PRO A 347 -9.00 6.52 -12.75
C PRO A 347 -7.68 6.86 -13.48
N GLY A 348 -6.54 6.84 -12.80
CA GLY A 348 -5.24 7.25 -13.35
C GLY A 348 -4.89 8.72 -13.08
N GLY A 349 -4.00 9.26 -13.89
CA GLY A 349 -3.43 10.59 -13.76
C GLY A 349 -2.11 10.68 -14.52
N ASN A 350 -0.99 10.67 -13.83
CA ASN A 350 0.30 10.93 -14.45
C ASN A 350 1.07 9.66 -14.87
N LEU A 351 1.07 9.34 -16.16
CA LEU A 351 1.77 8.16 -16.72
C LEU A 351 3.23 8.04 -16.28
N ASN A 352 4.02 9.10 -16.38
CA ASN A 352 5.46 9.04 -16.05
C ASN A 352 5.68 8.66 -14.59
N ARG A 353 4.82 9.14 -13.68
CA ARG A 353 4.91 8.81 -12.25
C ARG A 353 4.39 7.40 -11.98
N SER A 354 3.29 7.01 -12.62
CA SER A 354 2.72 5.67 -12.50
C SER A 354 3.65 4.59 -13.03
N ALA A 355 4.33 4.83 -14.16
CA ALA A 355 5.33 3.91 -14.71
C ALA A 355 6.53 3.71 -13.77
N SER A 356 7.03 4.79 -13.14
CA SER A 356 8.10 4.69 -12.14
C SER A 356 7.67 3.93 -10.88
N LEU A 357 6.43 4.10 -10.41
CA LEU A 357 5.89 3.34 -9.29
C LEU A 357 5.69 1.87 -9.66
N ALA A 358 5.09 1.61 -10.82
CA ALA A 358 4.87 0.27 -11.35
C ALA A 358 6.20 -0.49 -11.47
N ALA A 359 7.25 0.13 -11.99
CA ALA A 359 8.58 -0.48 -12.06
C ALA A 359 9.11 -0.87 -10.66
N SER A 360 8.94 -0.01 -9.64
CA SER A 360 9.36 -0.35 -8.26
C SER A 360 8.52 -1.44 -7.58
N LEU A 361 7.29 -1.68 -8.07
CA LEU A 361 6.44 -2.78 -7.59
C LEU A 361 6.75 -4.09 -8.31
N ALA A 362 7.09 -3.99 -9.60
CA ALA A 362 7.45 -5.09 -10.47
C ALA A 362 8.83 -5.69 -10.13
N ASP A 363 9.75 -4.85 -9.66
CA ASP A 363 11.06 -5.25 -9.15
C ASP A 363 11.37 -4.52 -7.82
N PRO A 364 10.82 -5.01 -6.70
CA PRO A 364 10.96 -4.37 -5.38
C PRO A 364 12.30 -4.67 -4.69
N GLY A 365 13.17 -5.48 -5.30
CA GLY A 365 14.43 -5.97 -4.73
C GLY A 365 14.26 -7.21 -3.85
N ILE A 366 15.38 -7.67 -3.27
CA ILE A 366 15.50 -9.00 -2.64
C ILE A 366 14.71 -9.12 -1.32
N ALA A 367 14.42 -8.01 -0.63
CA ALA A 367 13.72 -8.03 0.65
C ALA A 367 12.23 -8.38 0.53
N ILE A 368 11.60 -8.03 -0.60
CA ILE A 368 10.18 -8.26 -0.84
C ILE A 368 10.04 -9.48 -1.74
N GLN A 369 9.47 -10.55 -1.21
CA GLN A 369 9.27 -11.82 -1.89
C GLN A 369 8.06 -11.79 -2.83
N SER A 370 7.02 -11.02 -2.48
CA SER A 370 5.77 -10.96 -3.26
C SER A 370 5.10 -9.60 -3.21
N VAL A 371 4.51 -9.19 -4.35
CA VAL A 371 3.75 -7.94 -4.47
C VAL A 371 2.38 -8.26 -5.06
N GLY A 372 1.39 -8.46 -4.20
CA GLY A 372 0.01 -8.72 -4.60
C GLY A 372 -0.74 -7.45 -4.96
N GLY A 373 -1.62 -7.54 -5.97
CA GLY A 373 -2.49 -6.45 -6.39
C GLY A 373 -3.96 -6.82 -6.22
N TRP A 374 -4.80 -5.85 -5.85
CA TRP A 374 -6.25 -6.01 -5.84
C TRP A 374 -6.95 -4.77 -6.38
N VAL A 375 -7.67 -4.92 -7.49
CA VAL A 375 -8.48 -3.85 -8.07
C VAL A 375 -9.90 -3.93 -7.53
N THR A 376 -10.35 -2.89 -6.83
CA THR A 376 -11.68 -2.89 -6.19
C THR A 376 -12.78 -2.37 -7.09
N GLY A 377 -12.55 -1.22 -7.73
CA GLY A 377 -13.49 -0.54 -8.61
C GLY A 377 -12.90 -0.36 -9.99
N GLU A 378 -11.89 0.50 -10.12
CA GLU A 378 -11.22 0.69 -11.41
C GLU A 378 -9.70 0.87 -11.31
N ALA A 379 -9.00 0.49 -12.38
CA ALA A 379 -7.60 0.80 -12.64
C ALA A 379 -7.48 1.29 -14.09
N ARG A 380 -7.93 2.52 -14.35
CA ARG A 380 -8.00 3.12 -15.70
C ARG A 380 -6.68 3.76 -16.11
N GLY A 381 -6.46 3.90 -17.43
CA GLY A 381 -5.29 4.57 -17.99
C GLY A 381 -3.98 4.05 -17.40
N ASP A 382 -3.14 4.96 -16.91
CA ASP A 382 -1.86 4.65 -16.27
C ASP A 382 -1.98 3.90 -14.94
N ALA A 383 -3.13 3.92 -14.25
CA ALA A 383 -3.34 3.08 -13.07
C ALA A 383 -3.37 1.58 -13.41
N ALA A 384 -3.74 1.23 -14.65
CA ALA A 384 -3.66 -0.15 -15.13
C ALA A 384 -2.22 -0.65 -15.09
N LEU A 385 -1.23 0.20 -15.39
CA LEU A 385 0.18 -0.17 -15.36
C LEU A 385 0.65 -0.52 -13.95
N ILE A 386 0.18 0.20 -12.92
CA ILE A 386 0.46 -0.11 -11.52
C ILE A 386 -0.17 -1.44 -11.11
N ALA A 387 -1.42 -1.68 -11.52
CA ALA A 387 -2.08 -2.97 -11.28
C ALA A 387 -1.31 -4.13 -11.93
N LEU A 388 -0.89 -3.93 -13.18
CA LEU A 388 -0.16 -4.91 -13.97
C LEU A 388 1.31 -5.08 -13.56
N ALA A 389 1.80 -4.30 -12.60
CA ALA A 389 3.08 -4.58 -11.95
C ALA A 389 2.97 -5.55 -10.77
N CYS A 390 1.75 -5.81 -10.28
CA CYS A 390 1.53 -6.68 -9.12
C CYS A 390 1.27 -8.13 -9.57
N GLN A 391 1.83 -9.10 -8.85
CA GLN A 391 1.65 -10.52 -9.09
C GLN A 391 1.54 -11.31 -7.76
N PRO A 392 0.43 -12.04 -7.51
CA PRO A 392 -0.79 -12.09 -8.30
C PRO A 392 -1.60 -10.77 -8.27
N LEU A 393 -2.29 -10.47 -9.35
CA LEU A 393 -3.31 -9.42 -9.48
C LEU A 393 -4.70 -10.05 -9.42
N LEU A 394 -5.49 -9.64 -8.43
CA LEU A 394 -6.88 -10.02 -8.29
C LEU A 394 -7.78 -8.83 -8.59
N MET A 395 -9.01 -9.11 -9.04
CA MET A 395 -9.99 -8.08 -9.38
C MET A 395 -11.35 -8.39 -8.74
N SER A 396 -12.06 -7.37 -8.26
CA SER A 396 -13.49 -7.54 -7.97
C SER A 396 -14.25 -7.94 -9.24
N PRO A 397 -15.37 -8.69 -9.15
CA PRO A 397 -16.11 -9.12 -10.34
C PRO A 397 -16.55 -7.98 -11.27
N GLU A 398 -16.90 -6.82 -10.69
CA GLU A 398 -17.32 -5.61 -11.40
C GLU A 398 -16.16 -4.66 -11.72
N ALA A 399 -14.93 -5.01 -11.34
CA ALA A 399 -13.78 -4.13 -11.53
C ALA A 399 -13.36 -4.05 -12.99
N THR A 400 -12.87 -2.88 -13.39
CA THR A 400 -12.35 -2.64 -14.74
C THR A 400 -10.87 -2.25 -14.73
N ILE A 401 -10.09 -2.84 -15.64
CA ILE A 401 -8.67 -2.52 -15.83
C ILE A 401 -8.41 -1.99 -17.25
N GLY A 402 -7.59 -0.94 -17.36
CA GLY A 402 -7.24 -0.32 -18.64
C GLY A 402 -8.33 0.55 -19.25
N GLY A 403 -8.10 0.96 -20.50
CA GLY A 403 -8.95 1.89 -21.23
C GLY A 403 -8.72 3.35 -20.85
N SER A 404 -9.55 4.24 -21.41
CA SER A 404 -9.47 5.68 -21.15
C SER A 404 -9.61 6.01 -19.66
N GLY A 405 -8.78 6.91 -19.14
CA GLY A 405 -8.76 7.32 -17.73
C GLY A 405 -8.86 8.83 -17.54
N ALA A 406 -8.48 9.28 -16.34
CA ALA A 406 -8.53 10.68 -15.91
C ALA A 406 -7.67 11.60 -16.78
N ASP A 407 -6.49 11.14 -17.22
CA ASP A 407 -5.63 11.88 -18.13
C ASP A 407 -5.69 11.30 -19.55
N ALA A 408 -5.54 12.16 -20.55
CA ALA A 408 -5.49 11.74 -21.94
C ALA A 408 -4.02 11.49 -22.33
N MET A 409 -3.69 10.22 -22.54
CA MET A 409 -2.34 9.82 -22.89
C MET A 409 -2.16 9.85 -24.41
N SER A 410 -1.08 10.47 -24.87
CA SER A 410 -0.68 10.40 -26.27
C SER A 410 0.13 9.13 -26.54
N ALA A 411 0.14 8.69 -27.80
CA ALA A 411 1.00 7.60 -28.24
C ALA A 411 2.49 7.88 -27.94
N ASP A 412 2.90 9.16 -27.98
CA ASP A 412 4.26 9.58 -27.63
C ASP A 412 4.58 9.40 -26.14
N ASP A 413 3.60 9.59 -25.25
CA ASP A 413 3.80 9.36 -23.82
C ASP A 413 4.06 7.89 -23.53
N VAL A 414 3.28 7.00 -24.16
CA VAL A 414 3.46 5.54 -24.03
C VAL A 414 4.79 5.09 -24.65
N ARG A 415 5.16 5.63 -25.81
CA ARG A 415 6.47 5.35 -26.44
C ARG A 415 7.64 5.75 -25.55
N ARG A 416 7.58 6.89 -24.87
CA ARG A 416 8.66 7.34 -23.96
C ARG A 416 8.86 6.44 -22.75
N GLN A 417 7.86 5.66 -22.38
CA GLN A 417 7.91 4.73 -21.25
C GLN A 417 8.08 3.26 -21.71
N SER A 418 8.49 3.01 -22.97
CA SER A 418 8.59 1.66 -23.52
C SER A 418 9.49 0.75 -22.71
N GLU A 419 10.64 1.25 -22.25
CA GLU A 419 11.62 0.48 -21.47
C GLU A 419 11.04 -0.01 -20.14
N LEU A 420 10.34 0.86 -19.41
CA LEU A 420 9.68 0.48 -18.16
C LEU A 420 8.51 -0.49 -18.41
N ILE A 421 7.75 -0.27 -19.47
CA ILE A 421 6.64 -1.16 -19.84
C ILE A 421 7.16 -2.57 -20.18
N ASP A 422 8.27 -2.67 -20.91
CA ASP A 422 8.88 -3.97 -21.25
C ASP A 422 9.43 -4.66 -19.99
N MET A 423 10.13 -3.92 -19.13
CA MET A 423 10.60 -4.44 -17.84
C MET A 423 9.45 -5.01 -17.00
N ILE A 424 8.35 -4.27 -16.85
CA ILE A 424 7.16 -4.71 -16.08
C ILE A 424 6.52 -5.94 -16.73
N ALA A 425 6.43 -5.96 -18.07
CA ALA A 425 5.87 -7.09 -18.80
C ALA A 425 6.70 -8.36 -18.60
N GLU A 426 8.03 -8.24 -18.67
CA GLU A 426 8.96 -9.35 -18.48
C GLU A 426 8.95 -9.87 -17.03
N SER A 427 9.00 -8.99 -16.04
CA SER A 427 9.05 -9.40 -14.63
C SER A 427 7.75 -10.06 -14.17
N THR A 428 6.61 -9.62 -14.70
CA THR A 428 5.29 -10.18 -14.37
C THR A 428 4.81 -11.29 -15.30
N GLY A 429 5.58 -11.59 -16.36
CA GLY A 429 5.21 -12.58 -17.39
C GLY A 429 3.99 -12.19 -18.24
N ARG A 430 3.67 -10.90 -18.35
CA ARG A 430 2.50 -10.37 -19.07
C ARG A 430 2.86 -9.93 -20.49
N SER A 431 1.88 -9.91 -21.39
CA SER A 431 2.13 -9.45 -22.76
C SER A 431 2.33 -7.94 -22.83
N ALA A 432 3.53 -7.50 -23.20
CA ALA A 432 3.84 -6.09 -23.38
C ALA A 432 2.98 -5.40 -24.46
N ALA A 433 2.45 -6.17 -25.43
CA ALA A 433 1.52 -5.66 -26.42
C ALA A 433 0.15 -5.32 -25.82
N LEU A 434 -0.37 -6.18 -24.93
CA LEU A 434 -1.63 -5.91 -24.21
C LEU A 434 -1.48 -4.69 -23.28
N ILE A 435 -0.37 -4.58 -22.55
CA ILE A 435 -0.09 -3.43 -21.68
C ILE A 435 -0.12 -2.13 -22.50
N ARG A 436 0.63 -2.08 -23.61
CA ARG A 436 0.63 -0.91 -24.51
C ARG A 436 -0.74 -0.60 -25.09
N GLY A 437 -1.48 -1.61 -25.53
CA GLY A 437 -2.82 -1.42 -26.08
C GLY A 437 -3.87 -0.95 -25.06
N MET A 438 -3.66 -1.21 -23.76
CA MET A 438 -4.50 -0.65 -22.69
C MET A 438 -4.18 0.82 -22.40
N LEU A 439 -2.92 1.23 -22.61
CA LEU A 439 -2.45 2.59 -22.38
C LEU A 439 -2.68 3.52 -23.59
N ASP A 440 -2.60 2.97 -24.80
CA ASP A 440 -2.80 3.70 -26.06
C ASP A 440 -3.88 3.02 -26.92
N PRO A 441 -5.09 3.60 -26.99
CA PRO A 441 -6.20 3.08 -27.80
C PRO A 441 -5.93 3.02 -29.30
N SER A 442 -4.90 3.73 -29.81
CA SER A 442 -4.53 3.70 -31.23
C SER A 442 -3.79 2.40 -31.61
N ILE A 443 -3.28 1.66 -30.63
CA ILE A 443 -2.55 0.41 -30.85
C ILE A 443 -3.54 -0.75 -31.03
N SER A 444 -3.61 -1.29 -32.24
CA SER A 444 -4.43 -2.46 -32.54
C SER A 444 -3.70 -3.77 -32.16
N VAL A 445 -4.09 -4.36 -31.03
CA VAL A 445 -3.58 -5.66 -30.58
C VAL A 445 -4.48 -6.78 -31.08
N HIS A 446 -3.87 -7.82 -31.62
CA HIS A 446 -4.57 -9.02 -32.09
C HIS A 446 -4.06 -10.25 -31.38
N ARG A 447 -4.95 -11.24 -31.26
CA ARG A 447 -4.56 -12.60 -30.89
C ARG A 447 -3.94 -13.29 -32.11
N TYR A 448 -2.81 -13.94 -31.90
CA TYR A 448 -2.13 -14.74 -32.92
C TYR A 448 -1.97 -16.16 -32.43
N VAL A 449 -2.25 -17.13 -33.31
CA VAL A 449 -2.07 -18.56 -33.05
C VAL A 449 -1.02 -19.11 -33.99
N HIS A 450 0.00 -19.75 -33.42
CA HIS A 450 1.06 -20.37 -34.22
C HIS A 450 0.53 -21.63 -34.91
N ARG A 451 0.61 -21.69 -36.24
CA ARG A 451 -0.04 -22.72 -37.07
C ARG A 451 0.37 -24.16 -36.74
N ARG A 452 1.61 -24.38 -36.27
CA ARG A 452 2.14 -25.72 -35.98
C ARG A 452 2.04 -26.13 -34.53
N SER A 453 2.25 -25.20 -33.60
CA SER A 453 2.34 -25.51 -32.16
C SER A 453 1.08 -25.15 -31.39
N GLY A 454 0.13 -24.44 -32.01
CA GLY A 454 -1.07 -23.95 -31.34
C GLY A 454 -0.81 -22.89 -30.27
N ARG A 455 0.44 -22.44 -30.10
CA ARG A 455 0.80 -21.40 -29.11
C ARG A 455 0.05 -20.11 -29.42
N VAL A 456 -0.51 -19.50 -28.39
CA VAL A 456 -1.19 -18.20 -28.47
C VAL A 456 -0.23 -17.12 -28.03
N ARG A 457 -0.20 -15.99 -28.74
CA ARG A 457 0.42 -14.74 -28.29
C ARG A 457 -0.44 -13.56 -28.66
N TYR A 458 -0.26 -12.44 -27.95
CA TYR A 458 -0.85 -11.16 -28.29
C TYR A 458 0.23 -10.24 -28.84
N ALA A 459 -0.01 -9.63 -29.99
CA ALA A 459 0.95 -8.78 -30.68
C ALA A 459 0.25 -7.76 -31.58
N THR A 460 0.98 -6.72 -31.97
CA THR A 460 0.55 -5.83 -33.05
C THR A 460 0.88 -6.43 -34.41
N SER A 461 0.17 -6.00 -35.45
CA SER A 461 0.47 -6.44 -36.81
C SER A 461 1.85 -6.01 -37.30
N GLU A 462 2.37 -4.89 -36.79
CA GLU A 462 3.72 -4.41 -37.11
C GLU A 462 4.81 -5.26 -36.45
N GLN A 463 4.65 -5.65 -35.19
CA GLN A 463 5.59 -6.57 -34.52
C GLN A 463 5.71 -7.92 -35.25
N ILE A 464 4.57 -8.51 -35.66
CA ILE A 464 4.58 -9.77 -36.41
C ILE A 464 5.24 -9.60 -37.79
N ARG A 465 5.12 -8.41 -38.41
CA ARG A 465 5.77 -8.10 -39.69
C ARG A 465 7.29 -7.94 -39.53
N GLN A 466 7.74 -7.27 -38.47
CA GLN A 466 9.17 -7.06 -38.19
C GLN A 466 9.90 -8.36 -37.82
N GLU A 467 9.20 -9.28 -37.13
CA GLU A 467 9.74 -10.61 -36.79
C GLU A 467 9.74 -11.59 -37.98
N SER A 468 8.93 -11.32 -39.00
CA SER A 468 8.86 -12.15 -40.21
C SER A 468 9.90 -11.66 -41.21
N ASN A 469 10.83 -12.54 -41.60
CA ASN A 469 11.70 -12.26 -42.75
C ASN A 469 10.84 -11.98 -44.00
N GLU A 470 11.25 -10.99 -44.81
CA GLU A 470 10.51 -10.54 -46.02
C GLU A 470 10.20 -11.68 -47.01
N ASP A 471 10.96 -12.78 -46.96
CA ASP A 471 10.86 -13.92 -47.88
C ASP A 471 10.08 -15.15 -47.35
N ALA A 472 9.56 -15.12 -46.11
CA ALA A 472 8.86 -16.27 -45.51
C ALA A 472 7.44 -15.92 -45.03
N PRO A 473 6.41 -16.74 -45.33
CA PRO A 473 5.07 -16.54 -44.76
C PRO A 473 5.12 -16.69 -43.24
N SER A 474 4.59 -15.70 -42.51
CA SER A 474 4.50 -15.76 -41.04
C SER A 474 3.75 -17.03 -40.60
N ASP A 475 4.41 -17.85 -39.75
CA ASP A 475 3.81 -19.04 -39.12
C ASP A 475 2.69 -18.68 -38.12
N TRP A 476 2.43 -17.38 -37.89
CA TRP A 476 1.39 -16.86 -37.01
C TRP A 476 0.12 -16.50 -37.79
N GLN A 477 -1.00 -17.09 -37.38
CA GLN A 477 -2.32 -16.74 -37.91
C GLN A 477 -2.96 -15.66 -37.05
N ARG A 478 -3.34 -14.53 -37.66
CA ARG A 478 -4.08 -13.45 -37.00
C ARG A 478 -5.53 -13.87 -36.75
N MET A 479 -5.99 -13.67 -35.53
CA MET A 479 -7.35 -13.95 -35.06
C MET A 479 -8.08 -12.63 -34.73
N GLU A 480 -9.00 -12.64 -33.76
CA GLU A 480 -9.72 -11.46 -33.33
C GLU A 480 -8.80 -10.30 -32.87
N LYS A 481 -9.31 -9.08 -33.08
CA LYS A 481 -8.81 -7.87 -32.43
C LYS A 481 -9.24 -7.91 -30.97
N ILE A 482 -8.34 -7.57 -30.05
CA ILE A 482 -8.69 -7.40 -28.65
C ILE A 482 -9.13 -5.95 -28.43
N GLU A 483 -10.31 -5.76 -27.87
CA GLU A 483 -10.87 -4.44 -27.62
C GLU A 483 -10.40 -3.93 -26.23
N LEU A 484 -9.42 -3.03 -26.22
CA LEU A 484 -8.77 -2.53 -25.01
C LEU A 484 -9.17 -1.09 -24.64
N ALA A 485 -9.74 -0.33 -25.59
CA ALA A 485 -9.99 1.10 -25.45
C ALA A 485 -10.98 1.47 -24.33
N THR A 486 -11.97 0.60 -24.08
CA THR A 486 -13.00 0.79 -23.04
C THR A 486 -12.62 0.18 -21.69
N GLY A 487 -11.47 -0.48 -21.59
CA GLY A 487 -11.07 -1.29 -20.46
C GLY A 487 -11.68 -2.69 -20.49
N LEU A 488 -11.09 -3.58 -19.67
CA LEU A 488 -11.41 -4.99 -19.57
C LEU A 488 -12.06 -5.28 -18.20
N ASN A 489 -13.11 -6.07 -18.19
CA ASN A 489 -13.67 -6.60 -16.95
C ASN A 489 -12.78 -7.71 -16.37
N ALA A 490 -13.05 -8.14 -15.14
CA ALA A 490 -12.25 -9.16 -14.47
C ALA A 490 -12.17 -10.49 -15.24
N ALA A 491 -13.27 -10.95 -15.85
CA ALA A 491 -13.28 -12.20 -16.63
C ALA A 491 -12.39 -12.12 -17.88
N GLN A 492 -12.46 -11.01 -18.61
CA GLN A 492 -11.62 -10.75 -19.78
C GLN A 492 -10.15 -10.61 -19.41
N ALA A 493 -9.84 -9.91 -18.30
CA ALA A 493 -8.48 -9.75 -17.81
C ALA A 493 -7.84 -11.11 -17.46
N ILE A 494 -8.61 -12.03 -16.86
CA ILE A 494 -8.16 -13.39 -16.55
C ILE A 494 -7.94 -14.20 -17.84
N GLU A 495 -8.87 -14.17 -18.79
CA GLU A 495 -8.74 -14.88 -20.08
C GLU A 495 -7.50 -14.44 -20.86
N LEU A 496 -7.15 -13.16 -20.78
CA LEU A 496 -5.98 -12.58 -21.44
C LEU A 496 -4.66 -12.78 -20.67
N GLY A 497 -4.70 -13.37 -19.47
CA GLY A 497 -3.52 -13.58 -18.61
C GLY A 497 -2.99 -12.29 -17.97
N LEU A 498 -3.84 -11.27 -17.82
CA LEU A 498 -3.51 -10.01 -17.17
C LEU A 498 -3.81 -10.02 -15.66
N ALA A 499 -4.74 -10.87 -15.22
CA ALA A 499 -5.09 -11.10 -13.82
C ALA A 499 -5.21 -12.60 -13.54
N GLU A 500 -4.97 -13.01 -12.30
CA GLU A 500 -4.91 -14.43 -11.91
C GLU A 500 -6.27 -14.96 -11.42
N ALA A 501 -7.05 -14.13 -10.73
CA ALA A 501 -8.34 -14.52 -10.16
C ALA A 501 -9.25 -13.34 -9.82
N THR A 502 -10.51 -13.63 -9.49
CA THR A 502 -11.41 -12.67 -8.88
C THR A 502 -11.34 -12.72 -7.35
N ALA A 503 -11.55 -11.57 -6.69
CA ALA A 503 -11.65 -11.48 -5.23
C ALA A 503 -12.74 -10.49 -4.81
N GLU A 504 -13.69 -10.95 -4.00
CA GLU A 504 -14.77 -10.10 -3.46
C GLU A 504 -14.33 -9.24 -2.28
N SER A 505 -13.21 -9.57 -1.63
CA SER A 505 -12.73 -8.88 -0.44
C SER A 505 -11.22 -8.73 -0.39
N LEU A 506 -10.78 -7.70 0.35
CA LEU A 506 -9.36 -7.45 0.62
C LEU A 506 -8.70 -8.63 1.35
N GLN A 507 -9.46 -9.34 2.19
CA GLN A 507 -8.98 -10.52 2.90
C GLN A 507 -8.66 -11.65 1.92
N THR A 508 -9.52 -11.89 0.92
CA THR A 508 -9.27 -12.88 -0.14
C THR A 508 -8.02 -12.55 -0.94
N ALA A 509 -7.80 -11.27 -1.24
CA ALA A 509 -6.58 -10.81 -1.91
C ALA A 509 -5.33 -10.86 -1.02
N ALA A 510 -5.46 -10.69 0.30
CA ALA A 510 -4.34 -10.89 1.23
C ALA A 510 -3.93 -12.38 1.28
N SER A 511 -4.91 -13.28 1.33
CA SER A 511 -4.65 -14.73 1.37
C SER A 511 -4.02 -15.27 0.09
N SER A 512 -4.23 -14.64 -1.07
CA SER A 512 -3.58 -15.06 -2.33
C SER A 512 -2.07 -14.82 -2.34
N VAL A 513 -1.57 -13.92 -1.49
CA VAL A 513 -0.13 -13.65 -1.30
C VAL A 513 0.44 -14.23 -0.02
N GLY A 514 -0.27 -15.18 0.60
CA GLY A 514 0.19 -15.91 1.79
C GLY A 514 -0.05 -15.17 3.11
N LEU A 515 -0.81 -14.08 3.12
CA LEU A 515 -1.12 -13.33 4.35
C LEU A 515 -2.35 -13.91 5.05
N ASN A 516 -2.22 -14.17 6.35
CA ASN A 516 -3.31 -14.69 7.19
C ASN A 516 -4.40 -13.64 7.48
N GLU A 517 -4.00 -12.38 7.56
CA GLU A 517 -4.88 -11.23 7.84
C GLU A 517 -4.55 -10.08 6.91
N VAL A 518 -5.50 -9.15 6.73
CA VAL A 518 -5.22 -7.89 6.02
C VAL A 518 -4.07 -7.17 6.73
N PRO A 519 -2.94 -6.93 6.03
CA PRO A 519 -1.78 -6.33 6.66
C PRO A 519 -2.04 -4.87 7.03
N PRO A 520 -1.31 -4.33 8.01
CA PRO A 520 -1.41 -2.93 8.35
C PRO A 520 -1.01 -2.06 7.16
N GLU A 521 -1.76 -0.98 6.95
CA GLU A 521 -1.43 0.03 5.94
C GLU A 521 -0.08 0.66 6.22
N LEU A 522 0.74 0.81 5.17
CA LEU A 522 1.94 1.64 5.17
C LEU A 522 1.54 3.05 5.64
N SER A 523 1.96 3.38 6.86
CA SER A 523 1.38 4.47 7.61
C SER A 523 1.61 5.82 6.94
N ASP A 524 0.53 6.47 6.54
CA ASP A 524 0.42 7.93 6.62
C ASP A 524 -0.09 8.30 8.03
N ARG A 525 0.42 9.42 8.56
CA ARG A 525 0.09 9.99 9.89
C ARG A 525 -1.42 9.87 10.15
N GLY A 526 -1.84 9.47 11.37
CA GLY A 526 -3.26 9.16 11.67
C GLY A 526 -4.27 10.23 11.26
N LEU A 527 -3.88 11.51 11.29
CA LEU A 527 -4.69 12.63 10.82
C LEU A 527 -4.93 12.61 9.29
N VAL A 528 -3.89 12.32 8.50
CA VAL A 528 -3.97 12.28 7.02
C VAL A 528 -4.90 11.15 6.60
N ARG A 529 -4.79 9.98 7.23
CA ARG A 529 -5.66 8.84 6.97
C ARG A 529 -7.11 9.09 7.39
N TRP A 530 -7.34 9.80 8.50
CA TRP A 530 -8.70 10.21 8.87
C TRP A 530 -9.29 11.14 7.81
N VAL A 531 -8.52 12.12 7.34
CA VAL A 531 -8.92 13.06 6.29
C VAL A 531 -9.16 12.35 4.95
N GLU A 532 -8.27 11.44 4.53
CA GLU A 532 -8.41 10.68 3.28
C GLU A 532 -9.60 9.71 3.32
N ARG A 533 -9.86 9.06 4.46
CA ARG A 533 -11.11 8.27 4.64
C ARG A 533 -12.34 9.16 4.57
N LEU A 534 -12.30 10.33 5.20
CA LEU A 534 -13.40 11.29 5.17
C LEU A 534 -13.66 11.79 3.74
N GLY A 535 -12.60 12.00 2.95
CA GLY A 535 -12.69 12.40 1.55
C GLY A 535 -13.06 11.28 0.57
N GLY A 536 -12.70 10.03 0.88
CA GLY A 536 -13.06 8.85 0.10
C GLY A 536 -14.53 8.44 0.25
N GLN A 537 -15.25 8.96 1.24
CA GLN A 537 -16.70 8.80 1.35
C GLN A 537 -17.40 9.74 0.36
N THR A 538 -17.68 9.25 -0.85
CA THR A 538 -18.39 10.00 -1.91
C THR A 538 -19.68 10.67 -1.41
N GLY A 539 -20.38 10.04 -0.46
CA GLY A 539 -21.58 10.59 0.16
C GLY A 539 -21.37 11.81 1.05
N LEU A 540 -20.20 11.98 1.69
CA LEU A 540 -19.97 13.05 2.66
C LEU A 540 -19.74 14.41 1.99
N ALA A 541 -18.98 14.46 0.89
CA ALA A 541 -18.82 15.69 0.13
C ALA A 541 -20.17 16.16 -0.46
N MET A 542 -20.98 15.21 -0.96
CA MET A 542 -22.30 15.52 -1.50
C MET A 542 -23.28 15.98 -0.41
N SER A 543 -23.26 15.35 0.76
CA SER A 543 -24.11 15.77 1.88
C SER A 543 -23.73 17.16 2.39
N LEU A 544 -22.43 17.49 2.50
CA LEU A 544 -21.97 18.84 2.85
C LEU A 544 -22.46 19.90 1.87
N LEU A 545 -22.41 19.60 0.57
CA LEU A 545 -22.87 20.53 -0.46
C LEU A 545 -24.39 20.73 -0.41
N VAL A 546 -25.18 19.64 -0.28
CA VAL A 546 -26.64 19.71 -0.14
C VAL A 546 -27.04 20.46 1.13
N ILE A 547 -26.43 20.15 2.28
CA ILE A 547 -26.68 20.84 3.54
C ILE A 547 -26.28 22.32 3.42
N GLY A 548 -25.14 22.61 2.78
CA GLY A 548 -24.66 23.97 2.54
C GLY A 548 -25.67 24.81 1.75
N PHE A 549 -26.13 24.30 0.60
CA PHE A 549 -27.16 24.98 -0.20
C PHE A 549 -28.52 25.07 0.50
N MET A 550 -28.91 24.05 1.27
CA MET A 550 -30.15 24.08 2.06
C MET A 550 -30.10 25.18 3.13
N MET A 551 -28.99 25.30 3.86
CA MET A 551 -28.81 26.34 4.89
C MET A 551 -28.71 27.74 4.28
N LEU A 552 -28.04 27.87 3.13
CA LEU A 552 -28.01 29.12 2.36
C LEU A 552 -29.42 29.54 1.89
N SER A 553 -30.24 28.57 1.47
CA SER A 553 -31.63 28.81 1.04
C SER A 553 -32.53 29.24 2.20
N ILE A 554 -32.34 28.65 3.39
CA ILE A 554 -33.05 29.05 4.62
C ILE A 554 -32.68 30.50 5.01
N GLU A 555 -31.39 30.84 4.97
CA GLU A 555 -30.91 32.22 5.22
C GLU A 555 -31.57 33.22 4.27
N ALA A 556 -31.62 32.90 2.97
CA ALA A 556 -32.20 33.77 1.95
C ALA A 556 -33.73 33.94 2.10
N SER A 557 -34.41 32.97 2.74
CA SER A 557 -35.87 32.98 2.92
C SER A 557 -36.32 33.67 4.20
N ALA A 558 -35.44 33.83 5.20
CA ALA A 558 -35.73 34.42 6.49
C ALA A 558 -34.70 35.51 6.85
N PRO A 559 -35.05 36.82 6.71
CA PRO A 559 -34.14 37.90 7.08
C PRO A 559 -33.78 37.84 8.58
N GLY A 560 -32.48 37.84 8.91
CA GLY A 560 -32.01 38.15 10.28
C GLY A 560 -31.42 36.99 11.10
N LEU A 561 -31.16 35.81 10.51
CA LEU A 561 -30.56 34.69 11.22
C LEU A 561 -29.11 34.44 10.77
N GLY A 562 -28.08 35.08 11.31
CA GLY A 562 -26.69 34.79 10.85
C GLY A 562 -26.18 33.34 11.01
N LEU A 563 -26.94 32.44 11.63
CA LEU A 563 -26.54 31.06 11.94
C LEU A 563 -26.64 30.09 10.74
N PRO A 564 -27.76 29.95 9.98
CA PRO A 564 -27.79 29.14 8.76
C PRO A 564 -26.78 29.61 7.72
N GLY A 565 -26.61 30.92 7.52
CA GLY A 565 -25.54 31.48 6.70
C GLY A 565 -24.14 31.01 7.13
N PHE A 566 -23.82 31.07 8.43
CA PHE A 566 -22.55 30.55 8.95
C PHE A 566 -22.39 29.04 8.74
N ILE A 567 -23.44 28.25 8.97
CA ILE A 567 -23.41 26.80 8.74
C ILE A 567 -23.15 26.49 7.26
N SER A 568 -23.79 27.24 6.34
CA SER A 568 -23.56 27.07 4.90
C SER A 568 -22.10 27.34 4.52
N LEU A 569 -21.50 28.40 5.07
CA LEU A 569 -20.09 28.76 4.86
C LEU A 569 -19.15 27.66 5.36
N VAL A 570 -19.40 27.12 6.56
CA VAL A 570 -18.60 26.02 7.13
C VAL A 570 -18.74 24.75 6.27
N CYS A 571 -19.95 24.40 5.84
CA CYS A 571 -20.19 23.25 4.96
C CYS A 571 -19.44 23.39 3.63
N PHE A 572 -19.52 24.55 2.97
CA PHE A 572 -18.76 24.79 1.74
C PHE A 572 -17.26 24.74 2.00
N ALA A 573 -16.75 25.39 3.06
CA ALA A 573 -15.33 25.37 3.39
C ALA A 573 -14.80 23.93 3.61
N PHE A 574 -15.53 23.08 4.33
CA PHE A 574 -15.16 21.68 4.51
C PHE A 574 -15.25 20.88 3.20
N PHE A 575 -16.26 21.13 2.37
CA PHE A 575 -16.36 20.53 1.04
C PHE A 575 -15.13 20.86 0.18
N PHE A 576 -14.73 22.13 0.12
CA PHE A 576 -13.53 22.58 -0.59
C PHE A 576 -12.27 21.95 -0.02
N TRP A 577 -12.13 21.94 1.31
CA TRP A 577 -10.99 21.34 1.99
C TRP A 577 -10.82 19.86 1.60
N ILE A 578 -11.91 19.09 1.64
CA ILE A 578 -11.92 17.68 1.26
C ILE A 578 -11.55 17.48 -0.22
N LYS A 579 -12.12 18.27 -1.13
CA LYS A 579 -11.85 18.15 -2.58
C LYS A 579 -10.44 18.60 -2.96
N TYR A 580 -9.91 19.60 -2.27
CA TYR A 580 -8.52 20.04 -2.42
C TYR A 580 -7.53 18.94 -2.00
N LEU A 581 -7.79 18.27 -0.87
CA LEU A 581 -7.00 17.11 -0.42
C LEU A 581 -7.15 15.89 -1.34
N ALA A 582 -8.35 15.70 -1.90
CA ALA A 582 -8.60 14.69 -2.92
C ALA A 582 -7.84 14.98 -4.24
N GLY A 583 -7.34 16.21 -4.42
CA GLY A 583 -6.60 16.63 -5.61
C GLY A 583 -7.48 16.94 -6.81
N THR A 584 -8.79 17.14 -6.61
CA THR A 584 -9.77 17.42 -7.68
C THR A 584 -10.23 18.88 -7.70
N ALA A 585 -9.77 19.71 -6.76
CA ALA A 585 -10.09 21.13 -6.73
C ALA A 585 -8.82 21.98 -6.79
N GLU A 586 -8.71 22.84 -7.78
CA GLU A 586 -7.71 23.89 -7.92
C GLU A 586 -8.32 25.27 -7.60
N TRP A 587 -7.56 26.34 -7.87
CA TRP A 587 -8.00 27.72 -7.66
C TRP A 587 -9.13 28.13 -8.62
N ALA A 588 -9.18 27.55 -9.82
CA ALA A 588 -10.16 27.91 -10.84
C ALA A 588 -11.59 27.56 -10.41
N GLU A 589 -11.77 26.39 -9.79
CA GLU A 589 -13.07 25.90 -9.34
C GLU A 589 -13.57 26.69 -8.14
N LEU A 590 -12.67 27.00 -7.20
CA LEU A 590 -12.98 27.85 -6.05
C LEU A 590 -13.38 29.26 -6.51
N LEU A 591 -12.67 29.83 -7.49
CA LEU A 591 -13.01 31.13 -8.08
C LEU A 591 -14.35 31.09 -8.82
N ALA A 592 -14.62 30.06 -9.64
CA ALA A 592 -15.89 29.93 -10.34
C ALA A 592 -17.07 29.81 -9.36
N PHE A 593 -16.96 28.94 -8.35
CA PHE A 593 -18.01 28.80 -7.33
C PHE A 593 -18.21 30.07 -6.52
N GLY A 594 -17.12 30.68 -6.02
CA GLY A 594 -17.18 31.90 -5.22
C GLY A 594 -17.70 33.11 -6.00
N LEU A 595 -17.27 33.27 -7.25
CA LEU A 595 -17.78 34.31 -8.14
C LEU A 595 -19.25 34.07 -8.49
N GLY A 596 -19.65 32.81 -8.64
CA GLY A 596 -21.04 32.44 -8.86
C GLY A 596 -21.94 32.87 -7.69
N LEU A 597 -21.53 32.56 -6.45
CA LEU A 597 -22.23 33.00 -5.24
C LEU A 597 -22.24 34.53 -5.10
N ALA A 598 -21.13 35.20 -5.44
CA ALA A 598 -21.06 36.66 -5.41
C ALA A 598 -22.02 37.30 -6.44
N CYS A 599 -22.12 36.75 -7.65
CA CYS A 599 -23.09 37.20 -8.66
C CYS A 599 -24.54 37.02 -8.19
N ILE A 600 -24.86 35.88 -7.55
CA ILE A 600 -26.17 35.65 -6.94
C ILE A 600 -26.43 36.69 -5.83
N GLY A 601 -25.43 36.98 -4.99
CA GLY A 601 -25.54 38.00 -3.94
C GLY A 601 -25.75 39.42 -4.49
N ILE A 602 -25.02 39.80 -5.54
CA ILE A 602 -25.17 41.11 -6.21
C ILE A 602 -26.58 41.25 -6.78
N GLU A 603 -27.12 40.22 -7.41
CA GLU A 603 -28.51 40.24 -7.87
C GLU A 603 -29.47 40.45 -6.69
N ILE A 604 -29.34 39.69 -5.61
CA ILE A 604 -30.27 39.78 -4.46
C ILE A 604 -30.20 41.15 -3.76
N PHE A 605 -29.01 41.74 -3.59
CA PHE A 605 -28.83 42.95 -2.78
C PHE A 605 -28.77 44.27 -3.56
N VAL A 606 -28.33 44.25 -4.83
CA VAL A 606 -28.02 45.46 -5.60
C VAL A 606 -29.00 45.67 -6.75
N LEU A 607 -29.43 44.60 -7.42
CA LEU A 607 -30.23 44.68 -8.64
C LEU A 607 -31.67 44.19 -8.39
N PRO A 608 -32.69 45.06 -8.43
CA PRO A 608 -34.07 44.58 -8.32
C PRO A 608 -34.48 43.84 -9.62
N GLY A 609 -34.42 42.50 -9.60
CA GLY A 609 -34.80 41.65 -10.74
C GLY A 609 -34.35 40.18 -10.60
N PHE A 610 -34.69 39.35 -11.59
CA PHE A 610 -34.01 38.08 -11.86
C PHE A 610 -33.32 38.23 -13.22
N GLY A 611 -32.15 38.88 -13.19
CA GLY A 611 -31.39 39.30 -14.34
C GLY A 611 -30.27 38.33 -14.73
N ILE A 612 -29.38 38.86 -15.56
CA ILE A 612 -28.22 38.13 -16.11
C ILE A 612 -27.26 37.71 -14.99
N PHE A 613 -27.15 38.46 -13.89
CA PHE A 613 -26.24 38.12 -12.79
C PHE A 613 -26.79 36.96 -11.95
N GLY A 614 -28.09 36.88 -11.71
CA GLY A 614 -28.71 35.72 -11.04
C GLY A 614 -28.55 34.42 -11.83
N VAL A 615 -28.94 34.41 -13.12
CA VAL A 615 -28.82 33.22 -13.97
C VAL A 615 -27.36 32.86 -14.23
N GLY A 616 -26.53 33.86 -14.55
CA GLY A 616 -25.09 33.67 -14.75
C GLY A 616 -24.40 33.15 -13.49
N GLY A 617 -24.78 33.65 -12.32
CA GLY A 617 -24.29 33.17 -11.03
C GLY A 617 -24.67 31.72 -10.76
N LEU A 618 -25.92 31.31 -10.99
CA LEU A 618 -26.34 29.91 -10.85
C LEU A 618 -25.57 28.99 -11.80
N ILE A 619 -25.43 29.36 -13.07
CA ILE A 619 -24.64 28.60 -14.04
C ILE A 619 -23.18 28.49 -13.57
N LEU A 620 -22.59 29.58 -13.10
CA LEU A 620 -21.20 29.60 -12.67
C LEU A 620 -20.97 28.78 -11.39
N THR A 621 -21.92 28.80 -10.44
CA THR A 621 -21.89 27.89 -9.28
C THR A 621 -22.02 26.43 -9.71
N ALA A 622 -22.92 26.11 -10.65
CA ALA A 622 -23.09 24.76 -11.17
C ALA A 622 -21.82 24.26 -11.90
N ILE A 623 -21.19 25.11 -12.71
CA ILE A 623 -19.91 24.83 -13.35
C ILE A 623 -18.81 24.61 -12.30
N GLY A 624 -18.74 25.46 -11.26
CA GLY A 624 -17.78 25.29 -10.17
C GLY A 624 -17.93 23.94 -9.46
N VAL A 625 -19.15 23.57 -9.07
CA VAL A 625 -19.46 22.28 -8.43
C VAL A 625 -19.13 21.10 -9.35
N MET A 626 -19.47 21.22 -10.63
CA MET A 626 -19.21 20.21 -11.65
C MET A 626 -17.70 19.99 -11.84
N LEU A 627 -16.94 21.07 -12.03
CA LEU A 627 -15.49 21.00 -12.23
C LEU A 627 -14.78 20.36 -11.03
N MET A 628 -15.23 20.60 -9.78
CA MET A 628 -14.65 19.97 -8.59
C MET A 628 -14.84 18.46 -8.50
N SER A 629 -15.75 17.91 -9.29
CA SER A 629 -16.01 16.47 -9.36
C SER A 629 -15.17 15.77 -10.41
N GLN A 630 -14.40 16.51 -11.21
CA GLN A 630 -13.54 16.01 -12.26
C GLN A 630 -12.14 16.65 -12.18
N THR A 631 -11.21 16.22 -13.04
CA THR A 631 -9.82 16.72 -13.05
C THR A 631 -9.43 17.40 -14.36
N PHE A 632 -10.40 17.64 -15.24
CA PHE A 632 -10.22 18.26 -16.54
C PHE A 632 -11.31 19.31 -16.77
N VAL A 633 -11.01 20.30 -17.62
CA VAL A 633 -11.97 21.35 -18.02
C VAL A 633 -12.70 20.99 -19.32
N ILE A 634 -11.96 20.48 -20.30
CA ILE A 634 -12.47 20.10 -21.62
C ILE A 634 -12.24 18.60 -21.81
N PRO A 635 -13.26 17.80 -22.12
CA PRO A 635 -13.10 16.36 -22.29
C PRO A 635 -12.27 16.05 -23.54
N GLN A 636 -11.28 15.18 -23.39
CA GLN A 636 -10.38 14.74 -24.45
C GLN A 636 -10.55 13.25 -24.80
N ASN A 637 -11.18 12.48 -23.90
CA ASN A 637 -11.41 11.05 -24.08
C ASN A 637 -12.83 10.63 -23.65
N ALA A 638 -13.20 9.37 -23.92
CA ALA A 638 -14.55 8.86 -23.65
C ALA A 638 -14.88 8.79 -22.15
N TYR A 639 -13.90 8.52 -21.30
CA TYR A 639 -14.07 8.49 -19.84
C TYR A 639 -14.41 9.89 -19.31
N GLN A 640 -13.62 10.90 -19.71
CA GLN A 640 -13.85 12.30 -19.37
C GLN A 640 -15.22 12.79 -19.87
N LEU A 641 -15.65 12.39 -21.06
CA LEU A 641 -16.98 12.74 -21.55
C LEU A 641 -18.11 12.12 -20.69
N GLY A 642 -17.93 10.89 -20.23
CA GLY A 642 -18.85 10.21 -19.31
C GLY A 642 -18.93 10.92 -17.96
N GLU A 643 -17.79 11.27 -17.37
CA GLU A 643 -17.72 12.04 -16.12
C GLU A 643 -18.34 13.43 -16.26
N LEU A 644 -18.06 14.15 -17.36
CA LEU A 644 -18.67 15.44 -17.66
C LEU A 644 -20.20 15.31 -17.71
N THR A 645 -20.72 14.31 -18.42
CA THR A 645 -22.17 14.09 -18.57
C THR A 645 -22.82 13.75 -17.22
N ARG A 646 -22.17 12.89 -16.43
CA ARG A 646 -22.64 12.54 -15.08
C ARG A 646 -22.63 13.78 -14.17
N GLY A 647 -21.53 14.53 -14.16
CA GLY A 647 -21.38 15.76 -13.40
C GLY A 647 -22.43 16.81 -13.76
N LEU A 648 -22.75 16.95 -15.05
CA LEU A 648 -23.83 17.83 -15.52
C LEU A 648 -25.20 17.38 -14.97
N TRP A 649 -25.53 16.09 -15.02
CA TRP A 649 -26.79 15.58 -14.45
C TRP A 649 -26.86 15.76 -12.95
N VAL A 650 -25.75 15.58 -12.23
CA VAL A 650 -25.67 15.83 -10.79
C VAL A 650 -25.85 17.31 -10.48
N ALA A 651 -25.21 18.21 -11.23
CA ALA A 651 -25.37 19.65 -11.07
C ALA A 651 -26.81 20.11 -11.35
N LEU A 652 -27.41 19.62 -12.44
CA LEU A 652 -28.82 19.89 -12.77
C LEU A 652 -29.78 19.30 -11.72
N GLY A 653 -29.52 18.09 -11.24
CA GLY A 653 -30.30 17.46 -10.18
C GLY A 653 -30.18 18.20 -8.85
N GLY A 654 -28.99 18.68 -8.50
CA GLY A 654 -28.74 19.51 -7.31
C GLY A 654 -29.44 20.87 -7.39
N LEU A 655 -29.34 21.54 -8.54
CA LEU A 655 -30.03 22.81 -8.80
C LEU A 655 -31.56 22.64 -8.75
N GLY A 656 -32.06 21.59 -9.42
CA GLY A 656 -33.48 21.22 -9.41
C GLY A 656 -33.95 20.88 -8.00
N GLY A 657 -33.14 20.17 -7.21
CA GLY A 657 -33.38 19.89 -5.80
C GLY A 657 -33.40 21.15 -4.92
N CYS A 658 -32.56 22.14 -5.19
CA CYS A 658 -32.57 23.43 -4.49
C CYS A 658 -33.84 24.23 -4.79
N VAL A 659 -34.26 24.29 -6.06
CA VAL A 659 -35.50 24.95 -6.48
C VAL A 659 -36.71 24.23 -5.90
N LEU A 660 -36.76 22.90 -6.00
CA LEU A 660 -37.81 22.08 -5.41
C LEU A 660 -37.85 22.24 -3.88
N GLY A 661 -36.68 22.24 -3.22
CA GLY A 661 -36.54 22.48 -1.80
C GLY A 661 -37.05 23.87 -1.39
N MET A 662 -36.76 24.92 -2.16
CA MET A 662 -37.29 26.26 -1.94
C MET A 662 -38.82 26.30 -2.09
N ILE A 663 -39.37 25.61 -3.09
CA ILE A 663 -40.83 25.49 -3.29
C ILE A 663 -41.46 24.73 -2.12
N LEU A 664 -40.88 23.60 -1.70
CA LEU A 664 -41.36 22.80 -0.58
C LEU A 664 -41.28 23.57 0.74
N VAL A 665 -40.19 24.29 0.99
CA VAL A 665 -40.06 25.21 2.13
C VAL A 665 -41.14 26.27 2.07
N ARG A 666 -41.34 26.97 0.94
CA ARG A 666 -42.44 27.94 0.85
C ARG A 666 -43.83 27.33 1.02
N MET A 667 -44.02 26.06 0.65
CA MET A 667 -45.31 25.38 0.77
C MET A 667 -45.57 24.86 2.20
N TYR A 668 -44.55 24.35 2.90
CA TYR A 668 -44.69 23.67 4.19
C TYR A 668 -44.22 24.50 5.39
N LEU A 669 -43.29 25.43 5.21
CA LEU A 669 -42.78 26.30 6.28
C LEU A 669 -43.82 27.31 6.82
N PRO A 670 -44.85 27.76 6.08
CA PRO A 670 -45.95 28.55 6.67
C PRO A 670 -46.71 27.80 7.78
N GLN A 671 -46.60 26.46 7.82
CA GLN A 671 -47.29 25.61 8.81
C GLN A 671 -46.39 25.21 9.99
N ALA A 672 -45.07 25.43 9.89
CA ALA A 672 -44.13 25.12 10.96
C ALA A 672 -44.09 26.30 11.96
N ALA A 673 -44.75 26.11 13.11
CA ALA A 673 -44.89 27.07 14.21
C ALA A 673 -43.57 27.59 14.86
N LEU A 674 -42.41 27.30 14.28
CA LEU A 674 -41.09 27.79 14.66
C LEU A 674 -40.68 29.08 13.93
N ALA A 675 -41.37 29.46 12.84
CA ALA A 675 -41.14 30.72 12.12
C ALA A 675 -41.91 31.92 12.71
N THR A 676 -42.95 31.67 13.51
CA THR A 676 -43.80 32.69 14.13
C THR A 676 -43.09 33.52 15.21
N GLY A 677 -41.92 33.09 15.69
CA GLY A 677 -41.12 33.84 16.67
C GLY A 677 -40.06 34.76 16.07
N LEU A 678 -39.82 34.69 14.75
CA LEU A 678 -38.70 35.40 14.10
C LEU A 678 -39.10 36.22 12.87
N SER A 679 -40.33 36.10 12.36
CA SER A 679 -40.91 37.17 11.56
C SER A 679 -41.48 38.24 12.50
N MET A 680 -40.67 39.26 12.83
CA MET A 680 -41.27 40.59 12.93
C MET A 680 -41.84 40.84 11.54
N GLY A 681 -43.17 40.69 11.41
CA GLY A 681 -43.87 41.23 10.28
C GLY A 681 -43.34 42.64 10.07
N VAL A 682 -43.01 42.97 8.82
CA VAL A 682 -43.13 44.35 8.38
C VAL A 682 -44.43 44.84 9.02
N PRO A 683 -44.43 45.93 9.81
CA PRO A 683 -45.69 46.51 10.19
C PRO A 683 -46.33 46.91 8.86
N GLU A 684 -47.16 46.03 8.30
CA GLU A 684 -48.30 46.44 7.52
C GLU A 684 -48.90 47.53 8.38
N ALA A 685 -48.82 48.74 7.84
CA ALA A 685 -49.26 49.95 8.48
C ALA A 685 -50.52 49.62 9.28
N ASN A 686 -50.52 49.94 10.58
CA ASN A 686 -51.65 49.83 11.49
C ASN A 686 -52.93 50.39 10.85
N LEU A 687 -53.59 49.58 10.06
CA LEU A 687 -54.83 49.79 9.37
C LEU A 687 -55.44 48.39 9.33
N ASP A 688 -56.55 48.22 10.04
CA ASP A 688 -57.47 47.07 9.98
C ASP A 688 -57.41 45.98 11.07
N GLU A 689 -56.81 46.24 12.25
CA GLU A 689 -57.09 45.40 13.44
C GLU A 689 -58.14 46.00 14.41
N SER A 690 -58.50 47.27 14.24
CA SER A 690 -59.64 47.89 14.93
C SER A 690 -60.98 47.75 14.20
N GLU A 691 -61.02 47.21 12.98
CA GLU A 691 -62.25 47.16 12.16
C GLU A 691 -62.93 45.78 12.08
N ARG A 692 -62.39 44.72 12.69
CA ARG A 692 -62.95 43.35 12.57
C ARG A 692 -63.91 42.92 13.68
N LEU A 693 -64.33 43.81 14.57
CA LEU A 693 -65.32 43.52 15.63
C LEU A 693 -66.39 44.60 15.83
N ALA A 694 -66.71 45.39 14.81
CA ALA A 694 -67.87 46.27 14.85
C ALA A 694 -69.00 45.68 14.01
N HIS A 695 -69.90 44.92 14.65
CA HIS A 695 -71.18 44.57 14.05
C HIS A 695 -72.08 45.80 14.03
N TYR A 696 -72.23 46.44 12.88
CA TYR A 696 -73.07 47.63 12.68
C TYR A 696 -74.53 47.29 12.36
N ASP A 697 -74.95 46.04 12.63
CA ASP A 697 -76.32 45.58 12.37
C ASP A 697 -77.36 46.40 13.16
N ASP A 698 -76.94 47.04 14.26
CA ASP A 698 -77.74 47.99 15.06
C ASP A 698 -78.09 49.28 14.31
N LEU A 699 -77.30 49.66 13.29
CA LEU A 699 -77.52 50.86 12.50
C LEU A 699 -78.54 50.68 11.37
N MET A 700 -78.98 49.46 11.08
CA MET A 700 -79.98 49.19 10.03
C MET A 700 -81.26 50.00 10.24
N GLY A 701 -81.65 50.78 9.22
CA GLY A 701 -82.85 51.63 9.25
C GLY A 701 -82.72 52.93 10.05
N GLN A 702 -81.60 53.18 10.73
CA GLN A 702 -81.38 54.44 11.44
C GLN A 702 -81.14 55.61 10.49
N THR A 703 -81.59 56.80 10.89
CA THR A 703 -81.31 58.06 10.21
C THR A 703 -80.14 58.78 10.87
N GLY A 704 -79.25 59.33 10.05
CA GLY A 704 -78.07 60.08 10.47
C GLY A 704 -77.80 61.26 9.56
N GLU A 705 -76.64 61.89 9.74
CA GLU A 705 -76.21 63.07 8.96
C GLU A 705 -74.85 62.81 8.31
N ALA A 706 -74.71 63.13 7.02
CA ALA A 706 -73.45 62.98 6.30
C ALA A 706 -72.41 64.01 6.82
N THR A 707 -71.33 63.57 7.47
CA THR A 707 -70.26 64.47 7.95
C THR A 707 -69.26 64.86 6.85
N THR A 708 -69.17 64.06 5.79
CA THR A 708 -68.40 64.37 4.58
C THR A 708 -69.28 64.14 3.35
N PRO A 709 -68.98 64.77 2.20
CA PRO A 709 -69.68 64.44 0.96
C PRO A 709 -69.49 62.96 0.63
N LEU A 710 -70.56 62.24 0.27
CA LEU A 710 -70.54 60.82 -0.08
C LEU A 710 -70.53 60.69 -1.61
N ARG A 711 -69.38 60.33 -2.20
CA ARG A 711 -69.20 60.16 -3.66
C ARG A 711 -68.24 59.02 -4.03
N PRO A 712 -68.64 57.75 -3.94
CA PRO A 712 -69.78 57.22 -3.21
C PRO A 712 -69.45 56.93 -1.74
N SER A 713 -68.19 56.94 -1.32
CA SER A 713 -67.80 56.72 0.08
C SER A 713 -67.60 58.02 0.84
N GLY A 714 -67.80 57.95 2.15
CA GLY A 714 -67.47 59.02 3.10
C GLY A 714 -67.83 58.62 4.53
N LYS A 715 -68.07 59.59 5.40
CA LYS A 715 -68.41 59.35 6.81
C LYS A 715 -69.75 59.97 7.16
N ALA A 716 -70.53 59.27 7.95
CA ALA A 716 -71.79 59.78 8.48
C ALA A 716 -71.89 59.57 9.99
N ARG A 717 -72.66 60.46 10.63
CA ARG A 717 -72.93 60.43 12.06
C ARG A 717 -74.30 59.82 12.31
N PHE A 718 -74.35 58.76 13.12
CA PHE A 718 -75.57 58.17 13.66
C PHE A 718 -75.50 58.28 15.19
N GLY A 719 -76.30 59.17 15.78
CA GLY A 719 -76.18 59.53 17.19
C GLY A 719 -74.81 60.17 17.51
N GLU A 720 -74.06 59.59 18.44
CA GLU A 720 -72.70 60.04 18.80
C GLU A 720 -71.59 59.32 17.99
N ARG A 721 -71.93 58.32 17.16
CA ARG A 721 -70.96 57.52 16.42
C ARG A 721 -70.77 58.06 15.00
N ILE A 722 -69.52 58.24 14.58
CA ILE A 722 -69.17 58.54 13.19
C ILE A 722 -68.59 57.27 12.56
N VAL A 723 -69.22 56.77 11.51
CA VAL A 723 -68.86 55.51 10.84
C VAL A 723 -68.67 55.75 9.34
N PRO A 724 -67.80 54.97 8.67
CA PRO A 724 -67.68 55.00 7.22
C PRO A 724 -68.94 54.43 6.57
N VAL A 725 -69.46 55.14 5.56
CA VAL A 725 -70.66 54.75 4.81
C VAL A 725 -70.43 54.90 3.32
N VAL A 726 -71.23 54.19 2.52
CA VAL A 726 -71.22 54.25 1.07
C VAL A 726 -72.63 54.60 0.59
N SER A 727 -72.78 55.64 -0.23
CA SER A 727 -74.07 55.97 -0.82
C SER A 727 -74.51 54.91 -1.83
N ASP A 728 -75.81 54.82 -2.07
CA ASP A 728 -76.47 53.95 -3.06
C ASP A 728 -76.20 54.35 -4.53
N ALA A 729 -75.03 54.93 -4.81
CA ALA A 729 -74.61 55.57 -6.07
C ALA A 729 -75.21 56.97 -6.35
N THR A 730 -75.93 57.56 -5.39
CA THR A 730 -76.27 58.99 -5.42
C THR A 730 -75.19 59.84 -4.73
N ALA A 731 -74.96 61.06 -5.21
CA ALA A 731 -74.05 61.99 -4.53
C ALA A 731 -74.80 62.69 -3.39
N ILE A 732 -74.31 62.57 -2.17
CA ILE A 732 -74.92 63.17 -0.97
C ILE A 732 -73.94 64.21 -0.41
N ASP A 733 -74.38 65.46 -0.23
CA ASP A 733 -73.52 66.52 0.28
C ASP A 733 -73.38 66.44 1.81
N ALA A 734 -72.32 67.06 2.35
CA ALA A 734 -72.11 67.12 3.79
C ALA A 734 -73.23 67.95 4.46
N GLY A 735 -73.76 67.44 5.57
CA GLY A 735 -74.87 68.01 6.32
C GLY A 735 -76.25 67.46 5.94
N GLN A 736 -76.33 66.63 4.89
CA GLN A 736 -77.60 66.06 4.44
C GLN A 736 -78.01 64.85 5.28
N SER A 737 -79.30 64.74 5.59
CA SER A 737 -79.88 63.59 6.29
C SER A 737 -79.85 62.34 5.43
N ILE A 738 -79.47 61.21 6.02
CA ILE A 738 -79.34 59.92 5.34
C ILE A 738 -79.95 58.79 6.16
N ARG A 739 -80.33 57.69 5.51
CA ARG A 739 -80.82 56.46 6.17
C ARG A 739 -79.99 55.27 5.75
N VAL A 740 -79.68 54.39 6.70
CA VAL A 740 -79.02 53.11 6.42
C VAL A 740 -80.01 52.14 5.78
N ILE A 741 -79.73 51.73 4.54
CA ILE A 741 -80.54 50.78 3.77
C ILE A 741 -79.99 49.36 3.82
N GLN A 742 -78.68 49.20 4.08
CA GLN A 742 -78.03 47.90 4.09
C GLN A 742 -76.76 47.90 4.94
N VAL A 743 -76.55 46.86 5.73
CA VAL A 743 -75.31 46.61 6.48
C VAL A 743 -74.79 45.23 6.07
N LEU A 744 -73.58 45.19 5.55
CA LEU A 744 -72.84 43.98 5.19
C LEU A 744 -71.47 44.03 5.88
N GLY A 745 -71.40 43.53 7.12
CA GLY A 745 -70.17 43.58 7.92
C GLY A 745 -69.74 45.03 8.20
N ASN A 746 -68.58 45.44 7.68
CA ASN A 746 -68.07 46.80 7.81
C ASN A 746 -68.58 47.77 6.74
N ARG A 747 -69.40 47.29 5.78
CA ARG A 747 -69.95 48.12 4.70
C ARG A 747 -71.39 48.53 5.03
N ILE A 748 -71.58 49.81 5.32
CA ILE A 748 -72.88 50.43 5.57
C ILE A 748 -73.28 51.21 4.33
N THR A 749 -74.36 50.80 3.67
CA THR A 749 -74.94 51.51 2.53
C THR A 749 -76.06 52.45 2.98
N VAL A 750 -76.04 53.69 2.49
CA VAL A 750 -76.98 54.75 2.88
C VAL A 750 -77.63 55.40 1.66
N GLU A 751 -78.86 55.87 1.84
CA GLU A 751 -79.58 56.70 0.87
C GLU A 751 -79.88 58.08 1.48
N ALA A 752 -80.06 59.10 0.65
CA ALA A 752 -80.52 60.41 1.11
C ALA A 752 -81.97 60.34 1.61
N VAL A 753 -82.26 61.02 2.72
CA VAL A 753 -83.62 61.22 3.22
C VAL A 753 -84.00 62.66 2.92
N ASP A 754 -85.06 62.84 2.15
CA ASP A 754 -85.65 64.16 1.85
C ASP A 754 -86.16 64.89 3.10
#